data_AF-A0A1F6AX94-F1
#
_entry.id   AF-A0A1F6AX94-F1
#
_cell.length_a   1.000
_cell.length_b   1.000
_cell.length_c   1.000
_cell.angle_alpha   90.00
_cell.angle_beta   90.00
_cell.angle_gamma   90.00
#
_symmetry.space_group_name_H-M   'P 1'
#
loop_
_entity.id
_entity.type
_entity.pdbx_description
1 polymer ?
#
loop_
_entity_poly.entity_id
_entity_poly.type
_entity_poly.pdbx_seq_one_letter_code
_entity_poly.pdbx_strand_id
1 'polypeptide(L)'
;MKNLGRWSIVLFLLFCFLPIQTFAAQPRGIYAVYPINEPSDYSSGTIDQLLGNPAVSGITLRERWMHLEPSDGSYQLKRIDEVIDKAARVQKTVQLILVPGFYSPSWMLGKLTRCEDGWVATCGKADFSIPYGPGSRGANALQSLPLPWNPTYTQYWQRFLGEVARRYNTNPTVVSIAIAGPTSVSAEMSLPNDDEAEKATWKKLLQLFYPAGGYQQSNKAIIEEWQKIIAFYDTVFRDKTIILTEGSGLLKFTQGDQKRAKEEIVRTFLQTGFKNNTKGMQTSGMKACRNFESGIGNIKNVTSQSVVGGAQFNSSATNNPSTMGCTDTNVCGREGKALCETTPTHACCSLTPAQAVANVLSVFFSETDQAQIFNVPVGAAHMSYLQVYKDDILFANTNPSVQEQFTKAKTALLGTGSLPSPTTSTTPTQPTDVSGDLNGDGRSNLFDYNLLATDFSKTGRPGFSRADINGDGTVNIKDFTVLIQYLYKALISRFTPTVSTGPRGVYALVEWGAEPQAATWQEPYVDGVVIRTYWHDLNPERGVYVWDFLDRQVQKALQYGKKVRFMVAPGFYSPNWILSDPEIQKASFTVPQGPDNGQVKQLPLPWDARYLSTWFTFVDALAQRYGDNPAFTYISITGPNSHNGEVSLPREAGDVDMWLKLSDNNETVLKNQLLGAWKQAIDRFCTDFPGQRATIALILRSLPIRGAGPLEEAYKRELAAYGASSCPQVFGVQTNGLDGRPLGNAAEDDLPQWDLVASYAGKIFTAFQTRAPGNLYQCKRSGKKCEGTKEEILRQTIQNGLSRHANVLEIYESDILDPTLTTIITKAHNDLTGQ
;
A
#
# COMPACT_ATOMS: atom_id res chain seq x y z
N MET A 1 -53.41 -7.33 -15.80
CA MET A 1 -52.47 -8.27 -16.46
C MET A 1 -52.38 -8.05 -17.98
N LYS A 2 -52.06 -6.85 -18.48
CA LYS A 2 -51.79 -6.63 -19.93
C LYS A 2 -50.68 -5.60 -20.27
N ASN A 3 -49.90 -5.14 -19.29
CA ASN A 3 -48.80 -4.17 -19.52
C ASN A 3 -47.42 -4.59 -19.00
N LEU A 4 -47.21 -5.87 -18.61
CA LEU A 4 -45.88 -6.35 -18.18
C LEU A 4 -44.98 -6.82 -19.33
N GLY A 5 -45.50 -7.01 -20.55
CA GLY A 5 -44.75 -7.63 -21.65
C GLY A 5 -43.86 -6.70 -22.49
N ARG A 6 -43.92 -5.37 -22.30
CA ARG A 6 -43.18 -4.41 -23.14
C ARG A 6 -41.94 -3.80 -22.49
N TRP A 7 -41.78 -3.94 -21.17
CA TRP A 7 -40.62 -3.40 -20.44
C TRP A 7 -39.48 -4.41 -20.27
N SER A 8 -39.74 -5.72 -20.42
CA SER A 8 -38.70 -6.76 -20.32
C SER A 8 -37.74 -6.79 -21.51
N ILE A 9 -38.14 -6.28 -22.68
CA ILE A 9 -37.30 -6.28 -23.90
C ILE A 9 -36.39 -5.04 -23.97
N VAL A 10 -36.84 -3.91 -23.41
CA VAL A 10 -36.02 -2.68 -23.34
C VAL A 10 -34.97 -2.79 -22.22
N LEU A 11 -35.27 -3.47 -21.12
CA LEU A 11 -34.29 -3.74 -20.05
C LEU A 11 -33.18 -4.70 -20.49
N PHE A 12 -33.48 -5.67 -21.37
CA PHE A 12 -32.49 -6.64 -21.87
C PHE A 12 -31.55 -6.05 -22.94
N LEU A 13 -31.99 -5.02 -23.67
CA LEU A 13 -31.17 -4.34 -24.69
C LEU A 13 -30.33 -3.18 -24.14
N LEU A 14 -30.74 -2.57 -23.02
CA LEU A 14 -29.95 -1.51 -22.35
C LEU A 14 -28.79 -2.04 -21.49
N PHE A 15 -28.78 -3.33 -21.14
CA PHE A 15 -27.66 -3.98 -20.44
C PHE A 15 -26.57 -4.53 -21.38
N CYS A 16 -26.77 -4.51 -22.70
CA CYS A 16 -25.81 -5.06 -23.67
C CYS A 16 -24.79 -4.06 -24.25
N PHE A 17 -24.83 -2.77 -23.89
CA PHE A 17 -23.92 -1.76 -24.48
C PHE A 17 -23.30 -0.77 -23.47
N LEU A 18 -23.08 -1.22 -22.23
CA LEU A 18 -22.11 -0.58 -21.34
C LEU A 18 -21.05 -1.63 -21.00
N PRO A 19 -19.74 -1.33 -21.15
CA PRO A 19 -18.71 -2.21 -20.62
C PRO A 19 -18.86 -2.18 -19.09
N ILE A 20 -19.53 -3.17 -18.53
CA ILE A 20 -19.35 -3.52 -17.13
C ILE A 20 -17.87 -3.86 -17.02
N GLN A 21 -17.05 -2.96 -16.48
CA GLN A 21 -15.78 -3.37 -15.90
C GLN A 21 -16.15 -4.30 -14.74
N THR A 22 -16.25 -5.59 -15.04
CA THR A 22 -16.33 -6.64 -14.03
C THR A 22 -15.04 -6.55 -13.26
N PHE A 23 -15.08 -6.00 -12.05
CA PHE A 23 -13.97 -6.14 -11.12
C PHE A 23 -13.63 -7.63 -11.02
N ALA A 24 -12.36 -7.97 -11.22
CA ALA A 24 -11.86 -9.33 -11.12
C ALA A 24 -12.34 -9.97 -9.80
N ALA A 25 -12.92 -11.17 -9.87
CA ALA A 25 -13.25 -11.92 -8.68
C ALA A 25 -11.95 -12.21 -7.90
N GLN A 26 -11.84 -11.70 -6.68
CA GLN A 26 -10.68 -11.92 -5.81
C GLN A 26 -10.84 -13.21 -5.00
N PRO A 27 -9.73 -13.88 -4.62
CA PRO A 27 -9.83 -15.08 -3.81
C PRO A 27 -10.31 -14.77 -2.39
N ARG A 28 -11.42 -15.40 -1.99
CA ARG A 28 -12.00 -15.28 -0.65
C ARG A 28 -12.38 -16.64 -0.04
N GLY A 29 -12.22 -16.79 1.27
CA GLY A 29 -12.58 -18.01 2.02
C GLY A 29 -11.49 -19.09 2.03
N ILE A 30 -11.87 -20.34 2.32
CA ILE A 30 -10.91 -21.46 2.37
C ILE A 30 -10.74 -22.08 0.99
N TYR A 31 -9.49 -22.27 0.56
CA TYR A 31 -9.12 -23.00 -0.64
C TYR A 31 -8.45 -24.32 -0.28
N ALA A 32 -8.98 -25.41 -0.83
CA ALA A 32 -8.36 -26.73 -0.70
C ALA A 32 -7.15 -26.82 -1.63
N VAL A 33 -5.94 -26.97 -1.08
CA VAL A 33 -4.72 -27.16 -1.85
C VAL A 33 -4.65 -28.60 -2.33
N TYR A 34 -4.71 -28.77 -3.65
CA TYR A 34 -4.58 -30.06 -4.32
C TYR A 34 -3.25 -30.10 -5.08
N PRO A 35 -2.15 -30.58 -4.46
CA PRO A 35 -0.88 -30.74 -5.15
C PRO A 35 -0.92 -31.97 -6.04
N ILE A 36 -0.55 -31.79 -7.31
CA ILE A 36 -0.34 -32.85 -8.28
C ILE A 36 1.17 -32.87 -8.54
N ASN A 37 1.87 -33.76 -7.82
CA ASN A 37 3.31 -33.92 -8.00
C ASN A 37 3.60 -34.81 -9.19
N GLU A 38 2.75 -35.81 -9.45
CA GLU A 38 2.77 -36.65 -10.63
C GLU A 38 1.36 -36.72 -11.25
N PRO A 39 1.21 -36.97 -12.56
CA PRO A 39 -0.11 -37.08 -13.20
C PRO A 39 -1.02 -38.13 -12.55
N SER A 40 -0.45 -39.18 -11.95
CA SER A 40 -1.18 -40.23 -11.21
C SER A 40 -1.80 -39.76 -9.90
N ASP A 41 -1.36 -38.62 -9.34
CA ASP A 41 -1.93 -38.06 -8.11
C ASP A 41 -3.34 -37.48 -8.34
N TYR A 42 -3.71 -37.25 -9.60
CA TYR A 42 -4.98 -36.66 -9.98
C TYR A 42 -6.14 -37.66 -9.86
N SER A 43 -7.17 -37.27 -9.11
CA SER A 43 -8.41 -38.02 -8.92
C SER A 43 -9.59 -37.08 -9.07
N SER A 44 -10.37 -37.29 -10.12
CA SER A 44 -11.60 -36.55 -10.40
C SER A 44 -12.58 -36.64 -9.21
N GLY A 45 -12.70 -37.82 -8.58
CA GLY A 45 -13.57 -38.02 -7.41
C GLY A 45 -13.09 -37.28 -6.17
N THR A 46 -11.76 -37.13 -5.99
CA THR A 46 -11.22 -36.32 -4.90
C THR A 46 -11.56 -34.85 -5.08
N ILE A 47 -11.53 -34.32 -6.31
CA ILE A 47 -11.98 -32.95 -6.59
C ILE A 47 -13.46 -32.76 -6.21
N ASP A 48 -14.33 -33.73 -6.51
CA ASP A 48 -15.75 -33.66 -6.13
C ASP A 48 -15.91 -33.66 -4.60
N GLN A 49 -15.12 -34.46 -3.88
CA GLN A 49 -15.14 -34.48 -2.41
C GLN A 49 -14.67 -33.15 -1.79
N LEU A 50 -13.64 -32.52 -2.35
CA LEU A 50 -13.14 -31.22 -1.89
C LEU A 50 -14.16 -30.11 -2.18
N LEU A 51 -14.71 -30.08 -3.40
CA LEU A 51 -15.73 -29.10 -3.79
C LEU A 51 -17.07 -29.35 -3.10
N GLY A 52 -17.37 -30.57 -2.67
CA GLY A 52 -18.56 -30.89 -1.87
C GLY A 52 -18.49 -30.40 -0.43
N ASN A 53 -17.30 -30.13 0.12
CA ASN A 53 -17.17 -29.68 1.49
C ASN A 53 -17.75 -28.25 1.67
N PRO A 54 -18.66 -28.02 2.63
CA PRO A 54 -19.32 -26.73 2.80
C PRO A 54 -18.40 -25.62 3.32
N ALA A 55 -17.27 -25.96 3.97
CA ALA A 55 -16.27 -24.99 4.41
C ALA A 55 -15.30 -24.55 3.29
N VAL A 56 -15.29 -25.26 2.16
CA VAL A 56 -14.44 -24.90 1.02
C VAL A 56 -15.13 -23.84 0.15
N SER A 57 -14.39 -22.81 -0.24
CA SER A 57 -14.81 -21.72 -1.14
C SER A 57 -14.18 -21.86 -2.54
N GLY A 58 -13.08 -22.61 -2.65
CA GLY A 58 -12.43 -22.90 -3.92
C GLY A 58 -11.34 -23.96 -3.81
N ILE A 59 -10.63 -24.20 -4.90
CA ILE A 59 -9.47 -25.10 -4.96
C ILE A 59 -8.22 -24.33 -5.36
N THR A 60 -7.12 -24.56 -4.67
CA THR A 60 -5.78 -24.16 -5.13
C THR A 60 -5.16 -25.36 -5.83
N LEU A 61 -5.04 -25.29 -7.14
CA LEU A 61 -4.43 -26.35 -7.94
C LEU A 61 -2.94 -26.06 -8.10
N ARG A 62 -2.09 -26.96 -7.61
CA ARG A 62 -0.64 -26.86 -7.75
C ARG A 62 -0.12 -27.95 -8.69
N GLU A 63 0.46 -27.53 -9.81
CA GLU A 63 0.99 -28.43 -10.85
C GLU A 63 2.43 -28.05 -11.24
N ARG A 64 3.18 -29.05 -11.71
CA ARG A 64 4.57 -28.92 -12.15
C ARG A 64 4.64 -28.68 -13.66
N TRP A 65 5.49 -27.75 -14.10
CA TRP A 65 5.60 -27.39 -15.52
C TRP A 65 5.93 -28.60 -16.41
N MET A 66 6.83 -29.48 -15.97
CA MET A 66 7.20 -30.70 -16.71
C MET A 66 6.03 -31.63 -17.08
N HIS A 67 4.93 -31.62 -16.33
CA HIS A 67 3.74 -32.42 -16.63
C HIS A 67 2.67 -31.66 -17.42
N LEU A 68 2.75 -30.33 -17.42
CA LEU A 68 1.87 -29.46 -18.19
C LEU A 68 2.41 -29.20 -19.59
N GLU A 69 3.72 -29.37 -19.81
CA GLU A 69 4.36 -29.29 -21.13
C GLU A 69 5.39 -30.42 -21.31
N PRO A 70 4.95 -31.69 -21.42
CA PRO A 70 5.85 -32.84 -21.51
C PRO A 70 6.72 -32.86 -22.78
N SER A 71 6.33 -32.14 -23.84
CA SER A 71 7.14 -31.89 -25.03
C SER A 71 6.96 -30.45 -25.51
N ASP A 72 7.93 -29.93 -26.26
CA ASP A 72 8.00 -28.53 -26.71
C ASP A 72 6.69 -28.12 -27.44
N GLY A 73 5.92 -27.21 -26.84
CA GLY A 73 4.66 -26.71 -27.38
C GLY A 73 3.45 -27.65 -27.24
N SER A 74 3.60 -28.77 -26.53
CA SER A 74 2.51 -29.72 -26.26
C SER A 74 1.94 -29.52 -24.86
N TYR A 75 0.85 -28.77 -24.76
CA TYR A 75 0.29 -28.35 -23.46
C TYR A 75 -0.81 -29.30 -22.95
N GLN A 76 -0.63 -29.85 -21.75
CA GLN A 76 -1.52 -30.80 -21.08
C GLN A 76 -2.39 -30.12 -20.02
N LEU A 77 -3.31 -29.25 -20.44
CA LEU A 77 -4.12 -28.41 -19.54
C LEU A 77 -5.49 -29.01 -19.15
N LYS A 78 -5.82 -30.22 -19.63
CA LYS A 78 -7.14 -30.84 -19.43
C LYS A 78 -7.53 -31.02 -17.97
N ARG A 79 -6.56 -31.32 -17.08
CA ARG A 79 -6.82 -31.43 -15.63
C ARG A 79 -7.26 -30.10 -15.04
N ILE A 80 -6.60 -29.00 -15.43
CA ILE A 80 -6.95 -27.65 -15.01
C ILE A 80 -8.36 -27.31 -15.50
N ASP A 81 -8.67 -27.61 -16.77
CA ASP A 81 -10.01 -27.39 -17.34
C ASP A 81 -11.10 -28.14 -16.56
N GLU A 82 -10.88 -29.42 -16.24
CA GLU A 82 -11.85 -30.23 -15.50
C GLU A 82 -12.11 -29.68 -14.09
N VAL A 83 -11.07 -29.25 -13.38
CA VAL A 83 -11.19 -28.63 -12.05
C VAL A 83 -11.98 -27.32 -12.13
N ILE A 84 -11.69 -26.48 -13.13
CA ILE A 84 -12.43 -25.23 -13.38
C ILE A 84 -13.91 -25.52 -13.64
N ASP A 85 -14.22 -26.47 -14.54
CA ASP A 85 -15.59 -26.83 -14.88
C ASP A 85 -16.36 -27.36 -13.67
N LYS A 86 -15.72 -28.18 -12.84
CA LYS A 86 -16.31 -28.69 -11.60
C LYS A 86 -16.56 -27.56 -10.59
N ALA A 87 -15.58 -26.69 -10.37
CA ALA A 87 -15.70 -25.58 -9.44
C ALA A 87 -16.80 -24.60 -9.88
N ALA A 88 -16.86 -24.27 -11.17
CA ALA A 88 -17.88 -23.39 -11.75
C ALA A 88 -19.31 -23.93 -11.52
N ARG A 89 -19.53 -25.25 -11.71
CA ARG A 89 -20.84 -25.89 -11.50
C ARG A 89 -21.36 -25.76 -10.06
N VAL A 90 -20.48 -25.65 -9.09
CA VAL A 90 -20.83 -25.47 -7.66
C VAL A 90 -20.54 -24.06 -7.16
N GLN A 91 -20.35 -23.09 -8.06
CA GLN A 91 -20.11 -21.67 -7.77
C GLN A 91 -18.90 -21.45 -6.83
N LYS A 92 -17.85 -22.25 -7.02
CA LYS A 92 -16.56 -22.12 -6.34
C LYS A 92 -15.49 -21.69 -7.34
N THR A 93 -14.37 -21.20 -6.81
CA THR A 93 -13.30 -20.59 -7.61
C THR A 93 -12.01 -21.40 -7.57
N VAL A 94 -11.07 -21.07 -8.45
CA VAL A 94 -9.79 -21.75 -8.63
C VAL A 94 -8.62 -20.78 -8.52
N GLN A 95 -7.61 -21.15 -7.75
CA GLN A 95 -6.29 -20.50 -7.72
C GLN A 95 -5.27 -21.41 -8.39
N LEU A 96 -4.34 -20.84 -9.16
CA LEU A 96 -3.30 -21.61 -9.84
C LEU A 96 -1.92 -21.37 -9.21
N ILE A 97 -1.20 -22.46 -8.93
CA ILE A 97 0.22 -22.45 -8.57
C ILE A 97 0.96 -23.35 -9.57
N LEU A 98 1.68 -22.73 -10.50
CA LEU A 98 2.44 -23.44 -11.54
C LEU A 98 3.92 -23.38 -11.19
N VAL A 99 4.57 -24.54 -11.08
CA VAL A 99 5.91 -24.64 -10.48
C VAL A 99 6.97 -24.98 -11.54
N PRO A 100 7.94 -24.07 -11.80
CA PRO A 100 9.09 -24.32 -12.65
C PRO A 100 10.30 -24.79 -11.79
N GLY A 101 11.53 -24.35 -12.09
CA GLY A 101 12.74 -24.74 -11.34
C GLY A 101 13.19 -26.16 -11.66
N PHE A 102 13.40 -26.99 -10.65
CA PHE A 102 13.71 -28.43 -10.82
C PHE A 102 12.61 -29.19 -11.56
N TYR A 103 11.39 -28.66 -11.57
CA TYR A 103 10.24 -29.26 -12.25
C TYR A 103 10.02 -28.68 -13.64
N SER A 104 11.06 -28.14 -14.26
CA SER A 104 11.02 -27.72 -15.66
C SER A 104 11.12 -28.94 -16.60
N PRO A 105 10.50 -28.91 -17.79
CA PRO A 105 10.50 -30.05 -18.70
C PRO A 105 11.91 -30.50 -19.13
N SER A 106 12.13 -31.82 -19.23
CA SER A 106 13.42 -32.39 -19.62
C SER A 106 13.86 -31.95 -21.02
N TRP A 107 12.94 -31.79 -21.97
CA TRP A 107 13.23 -31.30 -23.32
C TRP A 107 13.77 -29.86 -23.31
N MET A 108 13.33 -29.03 -22.36
CA MET A 108 13.82 -27.66 -22.19
C MET A 108 15.19 -27.69 -21.51
N LEU A 109 15.35 -28.46 -20.43
CA LEU A 109 16.63 -28.63 -19.75
C LEU A 109 17.72 -29.20 -20.68
N GLY A 110 17.33 -30.01 -21.67
CA GLY A 110 18.22 -30.53 -22.71
C GLY A 110 18.80 -29.45 -23.64
N LYS A 111 18.15 -28.28 -23.75
CA LYS A 111 18.64 -27.12 -24.53
C LYS A 111 19.65 -26.26 -23.76
N LEU A 112 19.88 -26.54 -22.49
CA LEU A 112 20.75 -25.76 -21.61
C LEU A 112 22.04 -26.53 -21.33
N THR A 113 23.18 -25.94 -21.67
CA THR A 113 24.51 -26.48 -21.33
C THR A 113 24.74 -26.42 -19.83
N ARG A 114 25.35 -27.45 -19.25
CA ARG A 114 25.69 -27.49 -17.82
C ARG A 114 26.86 -26.57 -17.54
N CYS A 115 26.83 -25.85 -16.42
CA CYS A 115 27.93 -24.97 -16.02
C CYS A 115 29.15 -25.76 -15.55
N GLU A 116 28.96 -26.97 -15.02
CA GLU A 116 30.04 -27.85 -14.60
C GLU A 116 30.89 -28.33 -15.80
N ASP A 117 30.35 -28.31 -17.02
CA ASP A 117 31.02 -28.70 -18.28
C ASP A 117 31.95 -27.57 -18.81
N GLY A 118 32.72 -26.95 -17.91
CA GLY A 118 33.76 -25.98 -18.28
C GLY A 118 33.54 -24.53 -17.83
N TRP A 119 32.45 -24.22 -17.11
CA TRP A 119 32.21 -22.94 -16.46
C TRP A 119 32.36 -21.71 -17.38
N VAL A 120 31.74 -21.80 -18.55
CA VAL A 120 31.68 -20.72 -19.55
C VAL A 120 30.40 -19.91 -19.41
N ALA A 121 30.46 -18.59 -19.65
CA ALA A 121 29.33 -17.65 -19.46
C ALA A 121 28.16 -17.83 -20.46
N THR A 122 28.14 -18.96 -21.18
CA THR A 122 27.05 -19.40 -22.05
C THR A 122 26.30 -20.61 -21.49
N CYS A 123 26.73 -21.18 -20.36
CA CYS A 123 25.98 -22.25 -19.69
C CYS A 123 24.60 -21.77 -19.21
N GLY A 124 23.67 -22.70 -19.03
CA GLY A 124 22.26 -22.39 -18.74
C GLY A 124 21.67 -23.12 -17.55
N LYS A 125 22.38 -24.08 -16.96
CA LYS A 125 21.92 -24.83 -15.77
C LYS A 125 23.11 -25.26 -14.92
N ALA A 126 22.87 -25.46 -13.63
CA ALA A 126 23.83 -26.01 -12.68
C ALA A 126 23.14 -27.01 -11.75
N ASP A 127 23.91 -27.91 -11.17
CA ASP A 127 23.39 -29.00 -10.35
C ASP A 127 23.35 -28.62 -8.85
N PHE A 128 22.20 -28.80 -8.23
CA PHE A 128 21.94 -28.49 -6.81
C PHE A 128 21.12 -29.59 -6.14
N SER A 129 21.11 -29.64 -4.81
CA SER A 129 20.21 -30.54 -4.08
C SER A 129 18.78 -29.98 -4.05
N ILE A 130 17.79 -30.88 -3.96
CA ILE A 130 16.40 -30.46 -3.74
C ILE A 130 16.23 -30.11 -2.25
N PRO A 131 15.91 -28.84 -1.91
CA PRO A 131 15.96 -28.37 -0.53
C PRO A 131 14.86 -28.96 0.35
N TYR A 132 13.68 -29.25 -0.20
CA TYR A 132 12.55 -29.85 0.52
C TYR A 132 11.49 -30.44 -0.42
N GLY A 133 10.56 -31.18 0.16
CA GLY A 133 9.39 -31.72 -0.54
C GLY A 133 9.64 -33.05 -1.26
N PRO A 134 8.63 -33.54 -2.03
CA PRO A 134 8.73 -34.81 -2.74
C PRO A 134 9.89 -34.80 -3.74
N GLY A 135 10.87 -35.68 -3.52
CA GLY A 135 12.09 -35.78 -4.34
C GLY A 135 13.37 -35.33 -3.63
N SER A 136 13.29 -34.71 -2.44
CA SER A 136 14.48 -34.48 -1.61
C SER A 136 15.04 -35.82 -1.13
N ARG A 137 16.31 -36.11 -1.47
CA ARG A 137 17.01 -37.36 -1.14
C ARG A 137 18.29 -37.13 -0.33
N GLY A 138 18.35 -36.01 0.40
CA GLY A 138 19.56 -35.55 1.10
C GLY A 138 20.59 -34.92 0.14
N ALA A 139 21.67 -34.38 0.71
CA ALA A 139 22.67 -33.55 0.01
C ALA A 139 23.41 -34.26 -1.16
N ASN A 140 23.31 -35.59 -1.29
CA ASN A 140 24.08 -36.37 -2.25
C ASN A 140 23.38 -36.62 -3.60
N ALA A 141 22.15 -36.16 -3.78
CA ALA A 141 21.39 -36.34 -5.02
C ALA A 141 21.13 -34.99 -5.71
N LEU A 142 22.07 -34.58 -6.56
CA LEU A 142 21.96 -33.33 -7.30
C LEU A 142 21.05 -33.46 -8.52
N GLN A 143 20.32 -32.39 -8.82
CA GLN A 143 19.50 -32.24 -10.02
C GLN A 143 19.81 -30.92 -10.69
N SER A 144 19.61 -30.85 -12.01
CA SER A 144 19.85 -29.62 -12.74
C SER A 144 18.77 -28.58 -12.49
N LEU A 145 19.18 -27.41 -12.01
CA LEU A 145 18.37 -26.21 -11.90
C LEU A 145 18.71 -25.25 -13.05
N PRO A 146 17.74 -24.82 -13.86
CA PRO A 146 17.98 -23.81 -14.89
C PRO A 146 18.32 -22.46 -14.23
N LEU A 147 19.28 -21.72 -14.82
CA LEU A 147 19.68 -20.42 -14.30
C LEU A 147 18.58 -19.37 -14.58
N PRO A 148 18.15 -18.59 -13.56
CA PRO A 148 17.01 -17.68 -13.71
C PRO A 148 17.19 -16.60 -14.78
N TRP A 149 18.43 -16.17 -15.04
CA TRP A 149 18.78 -15.15 -16.05
C TRP A 149 19.11 -15.75 -17.42
N ASN A 150 18.97 -17.06 -17.63
CA ASN A 150 19.24 -17.65 -18.94
C ASN A 150 18.12 -17.27 -19.93
N PRO A 151 18.45 -16.69 -21.10
CA PRO A 151 17.45 -16.19 -22.04
C PRO A 151 16.58 -17.31 -22.65
N THR A 152 17.15 -18.49 -22.89
CA THR A 152 16.39 -19.64 -23.39
C THR A 152 15.37 -20.11 -22.36
N TYR A 153 15.79 -20.27 -21.10
CA TYR A 153 14.91 -20.67 -20.02
C TYR A 153 13.74 -19.68 -19.82
N THR A 154 14.06 -18.39 -19.69
CA THR A 154 13.06 -17.34 -19.47
C THR A 154 12.07 -17.25 -20.63
N GLN A 155 12.53 -17.37 -21.88
CA GLN A 155 11.68 -17.38 -23.05
C GLN A 155 10.67 -18.54 -23.02
N TYR A 156 11.11 -19.77 -22.75
CA TYR A 156 10.20 -20.92 -22.72
C TYR A 156 9.22 -20.86 -21.55
N TRP A 157 9.64 -20.39 -20.38
CA TRP A 157 8.75 -20.19 -19.23
C TRP A 157 7.67 -19.14 -19.53
N GLN A 158 8.07 -18.00 -20.09
CA GLN A 158 7.15 -16.94 -20.50
C GLN A 158 6.19 -17.40 -21.60
N ARG A 159 6.66 -18.22 -22.55
CA ARG A 159 5.79 -18.82 -23.59
C ARG A 159 4.71 -19.70 -22.98
N PHE A 160 5.08 -20.57 -22.05
CA PHE A 160 4.13 -21.43 -21.34
C PHE A 160 3.10 -20.61 -20.56
N LEU A 161 3.54 -19.61 -19.80
CA LEU A 161 2.64 -18.69 -19.09
C LEU A 161 1.71 -17.92 -20.04
N GLY A 162 2.21 -17.54 -21.23
CA GLY A 162 1.41 -16.94 -22.29
C GLY A 162 0.28 -17.85 -22.76
N GLU A 163 0.51 -19.15 -22.90
CA GLU A 163 -0.54 -20.12 -23.25
C GLU A 163 -1.57 -20.28 -22.13
N VAL A 164 -1.12 -20.36 -20.87
CA VAL A 164 -2.00 -20.40 -19.69
C VAL A 164 -2.89 -19.15 -19.65
N ALA A 165 -2.30 -17.97 -19.84
CA ALA A 165 -3.03 -16.70 -19.86
C ALA A 165 -4.01 -16.63 -21.04
N ARG A 166 -3.60 -17.05 -22.24
CA ARG A 166 -4.46 -17.12 -23.43
C ARG A 166 -5.70 -17.97 -23.17
N ARG A 167 -5.57 -19.06 -22.42
CA ARG A 167 -6.67 -19.97 -22.11
C ARG A 167 -7.56 -19.49 -20.96
N TYR A 168 -6.99 -18.87 -19.93
CA TYR A 168 -7.70 -18.65 -18.66
C TYR A 168 -7.95 -17.18 -18.28
N ASN A 169 -7.42 -16.18 -19.00
CA ASN A 169 -7.68 -14.77 -18.68
C ASN A 169 -9.18 -14.43 -18.69
N THR A 170 -9.93 -14.95 -19.66
CA THR A 170 -11.38 -14.69 -19.78
C THR A 170 -12.23 -15.59 -18.89
N ASN A 171 -11.62 -16.53 -18.15
CA ASN A 171 -12.37 -17.45 -17.30
C ASN A 171 -12.53 -16.87 -15.88
N PRO A 172 -13.75 -16.51 -15.45
CA PRO A 172 -13.97 -15.85 -14.15
C PRO A 172 -13.84 -16.81 -12.96
N THR A 173 -13.84 -18.13 -13.20
CA THR A 173 -13.61 -19.13 -12.14
C THR A 173 -12.16 -19.12 -11.67
N VAL A 174 -11.22 -18.78 -12.55
CA VAL A 174 -9.80 -18.63 -12.18
C VAL A 174 -9.59 -17.23 -11.60
N VAL A 175 -9.45 -17.15 -10.28
CA VAL A 175 -9.40 -15.87 -9.56
C VAL A 175 -7.99 -15.38 -9.30
N SER A 176 -7.01 -16.28 -9.26
CA SER A 176 -5.64 -15.90 -8.96
C SER A 176 -4.60 -16.83 -9.57
N ILE A 177 -3.40 -16.28 -9.74
CA ILE A 177 -2.20 -17.04 -10.10
C ILE A 177 -1.03 -16.59 -9.22
N ALA A 178 -0.29 -17.57 -8.67
CA ALA A 178 0.94 -17.29 -7.95
C ALA A 178 2.11 -17.02 -8.90
N ILE A 179 2.89 -15.99 -8.61
CA ILE A 179 4.13 -15.71 -9.33
C ILE A 179 5.13 -16.80 -8.96
N ALA A 180 5.59 -17.55 -9.94
CA ALA A 180 6.78 -18.36 -9.80
C ALA A 180 7.94 -17.63 -10.49
N GLY A 181 8.70 -16.88 -9.68
CA GLY A 181 9.92 -16.21 -10.10
C GLY A 181 11.14 -17.13 -10.06
N PRO A 182 12.37 -16.59 -9.94
CA PRO A 182 13.55 -17.38 -9.58
C PRO A 182 13.25 -18.27 -8.37
N THR A 183 13.00 -19.55 -8.62
CA THR A 183 12.58 -20.54 -7.64
C THR A 183 13.04 -21.94 -8.06
N SER A 184 13.03 -22.85 -7.10
CA SER A 184 13.52 -24.23 -7.25
C SER A 184 12.41 -25.28 -7.21
N VAL A 185 11.52 -25.24 -6.21
CA VAL A 185 10.56 -26.34 -5.92
C VAL A 185 9.12 -25.88 -5.68
N SER A 186 8.86 -24.57 -5.65
CA SER A 186 7.55 -23.99 -5.32
C SER A 186 7.37 -22.63 -6.00
N ALA A 187 6.22 -21.97 -5.83
CA ALA A 187 6.07 -20.56 -6.24
C ALA A 187 6.64 -19.58 -5.19
N GLU A 188 7.19 -20.08 -4.09
CA GLU A 188 7.79 -19.25 -3.06
C GLU A 188 9.14 -18.68 -3.53
N MET A 189 9.60 -17.61 -2.88
CA MET A 189 11.01 -17.19 -2.94
C MET A 189 11.92 -18.26 -2.31
N SER A 190 12.33 -19.25 -3.10
CA SER A 190 13.01 -20.46 -2.62
C SER A 190 14.09 -20.94 -3.58
N LEU A 191 15.36 -20.82 -3.17
CA LEU A 191 16.51 -21.32 -3.92
C LEU A 191 17.37 -22.24 -3.03
N PRO A 192 18.09 -23.23 -3.61
CA PRO A 192 18.98 -24.10 -2.84
C PRO A 192 20.14 -23.28 -2.27
N ASN A 193 20.32 -23.23 -0.94
CA ASN A 193 21.43 -22.50 -0.33
C ASN A 193 21.65 -22.81 1.18
N ASP A 194 21.54 -24.06 1.60
CA ASP A 194 21.65 -24.39 3.04
C ASP A 194 23.01 -24.98 3.45
N ASP A 195 23.87 -25.33 2.50
CA ASP A 195 25.26 -25.77 2.76
C ASP A 195 26.33 -24.91 2.04
N GLU A 196 27.59 -25.08 2.45
CA GLU A 196 28.72 -24.31 1.90
C GLU A 196 29.09 -24.67 0.46
N ALA A 197 28.78 -25.89 -0.01
CA ALA A 197 29.07 -26.32 -1.36
C ALA A 197 28.13 -25.63 -2.36
N GLU A 198 26.84 -25.58 -2.06
CA GLU A 198 25.85 -24.87 -2.88
C GLU A 198 26.13 -23.37 -2.91
N LYS A 199 26.52 -22.77 -1.77
CA LYS A 199 26.97 -21.36 -1.72
C LYS A 199 28.18 -21.11 -2.62
N ALA A 200 29.14 -22.03 -2.65
CA ALA A 200 30.31 -21.92 -3.51
C ALA A 200 29.92 -21.98 -5.00
N THR A 201 28.99 -22.86 -5.37
CA THR A 201 28.42 -22.93 -6.72
C THR A 201 27.73 -21.61 -7.10
N TRP A 202 26.88 -21.05 -6.23
CA TRP A 202 26.25 -19.75 -6.48
C TRP A 202 27.26 -18.61 -6.64
N LYS A 203 28.29 -18.54 -5.80
CA LYS A 203 29.36 -17.53 -5.95
C LYS A 203 30.04 -17.64 -7.31
N LYS A 204 30.33 -18.87 -7.77
CA LYS A 204 30.95 -19.12 -9.06
C LYS A 204 30.06 -18.71 -10.22
N LEU A 205 28.76 -19.05 -10.16
CA LEU A 205 27.77 -18.62 -11.14
C LEU A 205 27.67 -17.09 -11.20
N LEU A 206 27.54 -16.41 -10.06
CA LEU A 206 27.44 -14.96 -10.03
C LEU A 206 28.72 -14.28 -10.53
N GLN A 207 29.91 -14.82 -10.21
CA GLN A 207 31.17 -14.32 -10.75
C GLN A 207 31.25 -14.48 -12.29
N LEU A 208 30.69 -15.57 -12.82
CA LEU A 208 30.72 -15.88 -14.24
C LEU A 208 29.78 -14.99 -15.06
N PHE A 209 28.54 -14.78 -14.59
CA PHE A 209 27.51 -14.05 -15.33
C PHE A 209 27.42 -12.55 -14.98
N TYR A 210 27.91 -12.17 -13.79
CA TYR A 210 27.89 -10.80 -13.30
C TYR A 210 29.29 -10.43 -12.81
N PRO A 211 30.28 -10.22 -13.70
CA PRO A 211 31.67 -9.97 -13.30
C PRO A 211 31.88 -8.58 -12.66
N ALA A 212 30.93 -7.65 -12.82
CA ALA A 212 30.97 -6.34 -12.18
C ALA A 212 30.81 -6.46 -10.66
N GLY A 213 31.47 -5.58 -9.89
CA GLY A 213 31.40 -5.59 -8.43
C GLY A 213 29.98 -5.44 -7.87
N GLY A 214 29.69 -6.13 -6.77
CA GLY A 214 28.44 -6.00 -6.01
C GLY A 214 27.42 -7.14 -6.20
N TYR A 215 27.64 -8.06 -7.14
CA TYR A 215 26.74 -9.21 -7.39
C TYR A 215 27.22 -10.50 -6.72
N GLN A 216 28.53 -10.73 -6.62
CA GLN A 216 29.12 -12.03 -6.28
C GLN A 216 28.89 -12.48 -4.83
N GLN A 217 28.41 -11.59 -3.96
CA GLN A 217 28.11 -11.86 -2.56
C GLN A 217 26.76 -11.25 -2.15
N SER A 218 25.82 -11.11 -3.09
CA SER A 218 24.51 -10.52 -2.86
C SER A 218 23.42 -11.24 -3.65
N ASN A 219 22.16 -11.00 -3.24
CA ASN A 219 20.99 -11.46 -3.98
C ASN A 219 20.61 -10.56 -5.17
N LYS A 220 21.46 -9.60 -5.57
CA LYS A 220 21.08 -8.56 -6.55
C LYS A 220 20.56 -9.14 -7.88
N ALA A 221 21.26 -10.11 -8.45
CA ALA A 221 20.81 -10.78 -9.68
C ALA A 221 19.44 -11.47 -9.51
N ILE A 222 19.21 -12.07 -8.33
CA ILE A 222 17.94 -12.74 -8.02
C ILE A 222 16.80 -11.72 -7.90
N ILE A 223 17.06 -10.58 -7.24
CA ILE A 223 16.10 -9.48 -7.11
C ILE A 223 15.71 -8.95 -8.49
N GLU A 224 16.68 -8.67 -9.36
CA GLU A 224 16.43 -8.17 -10.73
C GLU A 224 15.57 -9.14 -11.55
N GLU A 225 15.80 -10.46 -11.45
CA GLU A 225 14.97 -11.46 -12.14
C GLU A 225 13.55 -11.57 -11.54
N TRP A 226 13.39 -11.40 -10.22
CA TRP A 226 12.06 -11.26 -9.60
C TRP A 226 11.33 -10.00 -10.09
N GLN A 227 12.01 -8.87 -10.27
CA GLN A 227 11.41 -7.65 -10.79
C GLN A 227 10.90 -7.85 -12.23
N LYS A 228 11.69 -8.50 -13.09
CA LYS A 228 11.32 -8.81 -14.48
C LYS A 228 10.08 -9.70 -14.54
N ILE A 229 10.03 -10.78 -13.76
CA ILE A 229 8.92 -11.73 -13.81
C ILE A 229 7.64 -11.15 -13.18
N ILE A 230 7.74 -10.31 -12.14
CA ILE A 230 6.59 -9.56 -11.59
C ILE A 230 5.93 -8.70 -12.69
N ALA A 231 6.73 -7.91 -13.42
CA ALA A 231 6.22 -7.07 -14.50
C ALA A 231 5.61 -7.89 -15.65
N PHE A 232 6.21 -9.04 -15.97
CA PHE A 232 5.67 -9.95 -16.98
C PHE A 232 4.31 -10.54 -16.58
N TYR A 233 4.14 -10.95 -15.32
CA TYR A 233 2.86 -11.49 -14.83
C TYR A 233 1.71 -10.47 -14.95
N ASP A 234 1.93 -9.21 -14.59
CA ASP A 234 0.91 -8.15 -14.77
C ASP A 234 0.60 -7.85 -16.24
N THR A 235 1.58 -8.07 -17.13
CA THR A 235 1.41 -7.87 -18.57
C THR A 235 0.60 -9.00 -19.21
N VAL A 236 0.90 -10.24 -18.85
CA VAL A 236 0.37 -11.44 -19.53
C VAL A 236 -1.00 -11.85 -18.98
N PHE A 237 -1.20 -11.76 -17.66
CA PHE A 237 -2.49 -12.05 -17.03
C PHE A 237 -3.35 -10.79 -16.94
N ARG A 238 -4.67 -10.97 -16.98
CA ARG A 238 -5.65 -9.87 -16.87
C ARG A 238 -6.82 -10.27 -15.99
N ASP A 239 -7.29 -9.32 -15.20
CA ASP A 239 -8.43 -9.50 -14.31
C ASP A 239 -8.20 -10.69 -13.36
N LYS A 240 -6.99 -10.80 -12.82
CA LYS A 240 -6.60 -11.81 -11.83
C LYS A 240 -6.04 -11.13 -10.58
N THR A 241 -6.05 -11.86 -9.47
CA THR A 241 -5.14 -11.57 -8.36
C THR A 241 -3.81 -12.25 -8.62
N ILE A 242 -2.75 -11.47 -8.77
CA ILE A 242 -1.38 -11.99 -8.90
C ILE A 242 -0.79 -12.10 -7.50
N ILE A 243 -0.44 -13.31 -7.08
CA ILE A 243 -0.02 -13.59 -5.70
C ILE A 243 1.51 -13.69 -5.64
N LEU A 244 2.14 -12.87 -4.81
CA LEU A 244 3.53 -13.03 -4.41
C LEU A 244 3.60 -13.85 -3.10
N THR A 245 4.38 -14.93 -3.11
CA THR A 245 4.48 -15.85 -1.97
C THR A 245 5.85 -15.80 -1.31
N GLU A 246 5.89 -15.42 -0.04
CA GLU A 246 7.08 -15.55 0.81
C GLU A 246 7.33 -17.03 1.20
N GLY A 247 8.60 -17.46 1.24
CA GLY A 247 8.97 -18.82 1.68
C GLY A 247 10.37 -18.93 2.30
N SER A 248 10.87 -20.16 2.46
CA SER A 248 12.03 -20.52 3.31
C SER A 248 13.39 -19.97 2.85
N GLY A 249 13.49 -19.48 1.61
CA GLY A 249 14.18 -18.23 1.31
C GLY A 249 15.27 -18.25 0.22
N LEU A 250 15.81 -17.05 0.00
CA LEU A 250 16.82 -16.73 -1.00
C LEU A 250 18.25 -17.04 -0.51
N LEU A 251 19.26 -16.68 -1.28
CA LEU A 251 20.66 -16.98 -0.98
C LEU A 251 21.12 -16.28 0.32
N LYS A 252 21.91 -16.98 1.13
CA LYS A 252 22.46 -16.56 2.44
C LYS A 252 23.97 -16.37 2.33
N PHE A 253 24.40 -15.27 1.70
CA PHE A 253 25.83 -14.93 1.59
C PHE A 253 26.39 -14.34 2.89
N THR A 254 25.62 -13.46 3.54
CA THR A 254 25.95 -12.82 4.81
C THR A 254 24.72 -12.77 5.73
N GLN A 255 24.93 -12.48 7.02
CA GLN A 255 23.83 -12.37 7.98
C GLN A 255 22.83 -11.28 7.55
N GLY A 256 21.55 -11.64 7.49
CA GLY A 256 20.46 -10.73 7.14
C GLY A 256 20.28 -10.41 5.65
N ASP A 257 21.16 -10.89 4.76
CA ASP A 257 21.06 -10.62 3.31
C ASP A 257 19.77 -11.15 2.70
N GLN A 258 19.43 -12.40 3.03
CA GLN A 258 18.19 -13.05 2.58
C GLN A 258 16.94 -12.26 2.98
N LYS A 259 16.91 -11.69 4.19
CA LYS A 259 15.78 -10.90 4.69
C LYS A 259 15.64 -9.61 3.88
N ARG A 260 16.74 -8.86 3.70
CA ARG A 260 16.76 -7.63 2.90
C ARG A 260 16.32 -7.86 1.46
N ALA A 261 16.77 -8.96 0.84
CA ALA A 261 16.41 -9.30 -0.52
C ALA A 261 14.90 -9.58 -0.68
N LYS A 262 14.29 -10.31 0.27
CA LYS A 262 12.85 -10.52 0.28
C LYS A 262 12.08 -9.21 0.45
N GLU A 263 12.49 -8.38 1.40
CA GLU A 263 11.88 -7.07 1.64
C GLU A 263 11.96 -6.16 0.39
N GLU A 264 13.05 -6.23 -0.37
CA GLU A 264 13.22 -5.48 -1.62
C GLU A 264 12.29 -5.99 -2.74
N ILE A 265 12.14 -7.32 -2.89
CA ILE A 265 11.22 -7.90 -3.87
C ILE A 265 9.77 -7.58 -3.50
N VAL A 266 9.39 -7.74 -2.24
CA VAL A 266 8.06 -7.39 -1.73
C VAL A 266 7.78 -5.91 -1.95
N ARG A 267 8.73 -5.03 -1.60
CA ARG A 267 8.60 -3.59 -1.86
C ARG A 267 8.41 -3.30 -3.35
N THR A 268 9.20 -3.92 -4.22
CA THR A 268 9.06 -3.72 -5.67
C THR A 268 7.69 -4.17 -6.17
N PHE A 269 7.22 -5.34 -5.73
CA PHE A 269 5.89 -5.85 -6.07
C PHE A 269 4.78 -4.89 -5.63
N LEU A 270 4.83 -4.40 -4.39
CA LEU A 270 3.85 -3.46 -3.85
C LEU A 270 3.89 -2.11 -4.57
N GLN A 271 5.06 -1.64 -5.01
CA GLN A 271 5.24 -0.37 -5.73
C GLN A 271 4.93 -0.45 -7.23
N THR A 272 4.96 -1.64 -7.84
CA THR A 272 4.74 -1.79 -9.29
C THR A 272 3.30 -1.43 -9.64
N GLY A 273 3.07 -0.42 -10.48
CA GLY A 273 1.72 -0.01 -10.89
C GLY A 273 1.07 -1.06 -11.81
N PHE A 274 0.26 -1.95 -11.22
CA PHE A 274 -0.44 -2.99 -11.98
C PHE A 274 -1.56 -2.36 -12.81
N LYS A 275 -1.65 -2.75 -14.08
CA LYS A 275 -2.62 -2.14 -15.01
C LYS A 275 -3.96 -2.85 -15.02
N ASN A 276 -3.95 -4.18 -14.87
CA ASN A 276 -5.14 -5.02 -15.10
C ASN A 276 -5.44 -5.98 -13.96
N ASN A 277 -4.61 -5.99 -12.91
CA ASN A 277 -4.63 -7.05 -11.92
C ASN A 277 -4.62 -6.49 -10.49
N THR A 278 -5.17 -7.28 -9.58
CA THR A 278 -5.05 -7.04 -8.14
C THR A 278 -3.78 -7.69 -7.61
N LYS A 279 -3.12 -7.08 -6.62
CA LYS A 279 -1.98 -7.69 -5.92
C LYS A 279 -2.48 -8.59 -4.79
N GLY A 280 -1.85 -9.75 -4.65
CA GLY A 280 -2.02 -10.64 -3.51
C GLY A 280 -0.68 -10.89 -2.83
N MET A 281 -0.68 -10.93 -1.50
CA MET A 281 0.47 -11.28 -0.67
C MET A 281 0.14 -12.53 0.13
N GLN A 282 1.05 -13.50 0.10
CA GLN A 282 0.88 -14.76 0.80
C GLN A 282 2.18 -15.22 1.49
N THR A 283 2.03 -15.91 2.61
CA THR A 283 3.08 -16.78 3.15
C THR A 283 2.66 -18.24 3.03
N SER A 284 3.65 -19.11 2.86
CA SER A 284 3.50 -20.55 3.08
C SER A 284 4.21 -20.93 4.39
N GLY A 285 3.96 -22.13 4.91
CA GLY A 285 4.67 -22.62 6.10
C GLY A 285 3.98 -22.35 7.45
N MET A 286 2.72 -21.93 7.46
CA MET A 286 2.03 -21.56 8.70
C MET A 286 1.81 -22.76 9.65
N LYS A 287 2.16 -22.59 10.93
CA LYS A 287 1.89 -23.53 12.04
C LYS A 287 1.77 -22.79 13.39
N ALA A 288 1.27 -23.47 14.43
CA ALA A 288 0.85 -22.85 15.69
C ALA A 288 1.97 -22.25 16.57
N CYS A 289 3.12 -22.92 16.71
CA CYS A 289 4.17 -22.48 17.64
C CYS A 289 5.14 -21.44 17.04
N ARG A 290 4.92 -20.99 15.81
CA ARG A 290 5.73 -19.92 15.25
C ARG A 290 5.03 -18.59 15.43
N ASN A 291 5.17 -18.05 16.63
CA ASN A 291 4.56 -16.78 17.00
C ASN A 291 5.07 -15.57 16.19
N PHE A 292 6.16 -15.72 15.43
CA PHE A 292 6.66 -14.67 14.54
C PHE A 292 7.42 -15.30 13.37
N GLU A 293 6.76 -16.14 12.56
CA GLU A 293 7.22 -16.22 11.18
C GLU A 293 7.12 -14.82 10.64
N SER A 294 8.28 -14.19 10.42
CA SER A 294 8.34 -12.90 9.72
C SER A 294 7.46 -12.94 8.46
N GLY A 295 7.22 -14.12 7.87
CA GLY A 295 6.18 -14.40 6.87
C GLY A 295 4.77 -13.88 7.22
N ILE A 296 3.98 -14.53 8.10
CA ILE A 296 2.57 -14.14 8.28
C ILE A 296 2.40 -12.75 8.90
N GLY A 297 3.34 -12.33 9.76
CA GLY A 297 3.38 -10.96 10.29
C GLY A 297 3.61 -9.94 9.17
N ASN A 298 4.55 -10.20 8.25
CA ASN A 298 4.76 -9.35 7.07
C ASN A 298 3.51 -9.30 6.20
N ILE A 299 2.83 -10.43 5.97
CA ILE A 299 1.58 -10.45 5.18
C ILE A 299 0.56 -9.53 5.83
N LYS A 300 0.31 -9.69 7.14
CA LYS A 300 -0.63 -8.84 7.90
C LYS A 300 -0.27 -7.36 7.87
N ASN A 301 1.02 -7.02 7.84
CA ASN A 301 1.49 -5.63 7.77
C ASN A 301 1.28 -4.96 6.40
N VAL A 302 1.16 -5.74 5.32
CA VAL A 302 1.05 -5.21 3.95
C VAL A 302 -0.35 -5.37 3.35
N THR A 303 -1.24 -6.10 4.02
CA THR A 303 -2.61 -6.28 3.54
C THR A 303 -3.44 -5.02 3.75
N SER A 304 -4.25 -4.72 2.74
CA SER A 304 -5.09 -3.51 2.67
C SER A 304 -6.26 -3.79 1.73
N GLN A 305 -7.16 -2.83 1.54
CA GLN A 305 -8.23 -2.96 0.53
C GLN A 305 -7.67 -3.17 -0.90
N SER A 306 -6.43 -2.76 -1.17
CA SER A 306 -5.76 -2.91 -2.47
C SER A 306 -4.81 -4.10 -2.58
N VAL A 307 -4.54 -4.82 -1.48
CA VAL A 307 -3.62 -5.97 -1.44
C VAL A 307 -4.29 -7.13 -0.70
N VAL A 308 -4.65 -8.16 -1.47
CA VAL A 308 -5.34 -9.35 -0.98
C VAL A 308 -4.42 -10.18 -0.10
N GLY A 309 -4.84 -10.50 1.12
CA GLY A 309 -4.06 -11.27 2.09
C GLY A 309 -4.39 -12.76 2.09
N GLY A 310 -3.37 -13.61 2.10
CA GLY A 310 -3.55 -15.05 2.27
C GLY A 310 -2.42 -15.74 3.03
N ALA A 311 -2.68 -16.97 3.46
CA ALA A 311 -1.65 -17.85 4.00
C ALA A 311 -1.96 -19.31 3.66
N GLN A 312 -0.94 -20.16 3.71
CA GLN A 312 -1.07 -21.60 3.55
C GLN A 312 -0.56 -22.34 4.79
N PHE A 313 -1.25 -23.41 5.17
CA PHE A 313 -0.75 -24.37 6.16
C PHE A 313 0.63 -24.91 5.73
N ASN A 314 1.51 -25.16 6.69
CA ASN A 314 2.83 -25.74 6.43
C ASN A 314 2.74 -27.17 5.86
N SER A 315 1.94 -28.00 6.52
CA SER A 315 1.63 -29.38 6.12
C SER A 315 0.22 -29.75 6.62
N SER A 316 -0.22 -30.99 6.42
CA SER A 316 -1.50 -31.44 6.99
C SER A 316 -1.46 -31.46 8.52
N ALA A 317 -2.35 -30.68 9.12
CA ALA A 317 -2.53 -30.60 10.57
C ALA A 317 -3.22 -31.83 11.14
N THR A 318 -4.05 -32.53 10.35
CA THR A 318 -4.71 -33.77 10.79
C THR A 318 -3.77 -34.96 10.73
N ASN A 319 -2.84 -35.01 9.77
CA ASN A 319 -1.83 -36.06 9.67
C ASN A 319 -0.65 -35.84 10.63
N ASN A 320 -0.31 -34.59 10.95
CA ASN A 320 0.80 -34.25 11.85
C ASN A 320 0.40 -33.25 12.96
N PRO A 321 -0.53 -33.60 13.87
CA PRO A 321 -1.03 -32.66 14.88
C PRO A 321 0.06 -32.07 15.77
N SER A 322 1.06 -32.86 16.16
CA SER A 322 2.16 -32.40 16.99
C SER A 322 3.07 -31.39 16.28
N THR A 323 3.32 -31.55 14.97
CA THR A 323 4.16 -30.61 14.21
C THR A 323 3.42 -29.31 13.90
N MET A 324 2.14 -29.41 13.55
CA MET A 324 1.33 -28.28 13.09
C MET A 324 0.73 -27.49 14.25
N GLY A 325 0.26 -28.19 15.28
CA GLY A 325 -0.55 -27.63 16.36
C GLY A 325 0.21 -27.33 17.64
N CYS A 326 1.48 -27.73 17.78
CA CYS A 326 2.25 -27.41 18.97
C CYS A 326 2.30 -25.90 19.16
N THR A 327 2.12 -25.41 20.38
CA THR A 327 2.20 -23.98 20.74
C THR A 327 3.45 -23.66 21.55
N ASP A 328 4.19 -24.67 21.99
CA ASP A 328 5.43 -24.49 22.76
C ASP A 328 6.58 -24.03 21.84
N THR A 329 7.08 -22.83 22.11
CA THR A 329 8.14 -22.18 21.34
C THR A 329 9.50 -22.85 21.50
N ASN A 330 9.75 -23.58 22.60
CA ASN A 330 11.04 -24.21 22.87
C ASN A 330 11.30 -25.44 22.01
N VAL A 331 10.23 -26.09 21.54
CA VAL A 331 10.31 -27.32 20.73
C VAL A 331 9.80 -27.16 19.31
N CYS A 332 9.32 -25.95 18.96
CA CYS A 332 8.66 -25.65 17.69
C CYS A 332 9.51 -25.93 16.43
N GLY A 333 10.84 -25.90 16.54
CA GLY A 333 11.75 -26.21 15.43
C GLY A 333 11.93 -27.71 15.17
N ARG A 334 11.48 -28.58 16.10
CA ARG A 334 11.63 -30.02 15.98
C ARG A 334 10.48 -30.60 15.16
N GLU A 335 10.80 -31.59 14.34
CA GLU A 335 9.77 -32.42 13.74
C GLU A 335 8.98 -33.11 14.87
N GLY A 336 7.65 -33.06 14.81
CA GLY A 336 6.79 -33.56 15.88
C GLY A 336 7.03 -35.04 16.19
N LYS A 337 7.37 -35.85 15.16
CA LYS A 337 7.77 -37.24 15.34
C LYS A 337 9.04 -37.36 16.19
N ALA A 338 10.10 -36.65 15.82
CA ALA A 338 11.36 -36.65 16.57
C ALA A 338 11.18 -36.11 18.01
N LEU A 339 10.33 -35.09 18.20
CA LEU A 339 9.96 -34.61 19.53
C LEU A 339 9.29 -35.71 20.35
N CYS A 340 8.29 -36.39 19.80
CA CYS A 340 7.50 -37.36 20.55
C CYS A 340 8.23 -38.70 20.76
N GLU A 341 9.23 -39.02 19.94
CA GLU A 341 10.14 -40.14 20.19
C GLU A 341 11.10 -39.85 21.35
N THR A 342 11.60 -38.61 21.45
CA THR A 342 12.59 -38.22 22.47
C THR A 342 11.94 -37.72 23.77
N THR A 343 10.72 -37.21 23.71
CA THR A 343 9.97 -36.66 24.85
C THR A 343 8.47 -36.96 24.70
N PRO A 344 8.05 -38.24 24.81
CA PRO A 344 6.68 -38.67 24.54
C PRO A 344 5.62 -38.05 25.47
N THR A 345 6.03 -37.60 26.66
CA THR A 345 5.14 -36.96 27.65
C THR A 345 4.89 -35.48 27.39
N HIS A 346 5.51 -34.89 26.36
CA HIS A 346 5.33 -33.48 26.02
C HIS A 346 3.88 -33.17 25.62
N ALA A 347 3.33 -32.03 26.06
CA ALA A 347 1.93 -31.67 25.82
C ALA A 347 1.55 -31.63 24.32
N CYS A 348 2.50 -31.27 23.46
CA CYS A 348 2.30 -31.27 22.01
C CYS A 348 2.13 -32.67 21.39
N CYS A 349 2.50 -33.74 22.08
CA CYS A 349 2.40 -35.11 21.58
C CYS A 349 1.01 -35.73 21.71
N SER A 350 0.12 -35.10 22.51
CA SER A 350 -1.26 -35.55 22.71
C SER A 350 -2.30 -34.66 22.01
N LEU A 351 -1.87 -33.75 21.12
CA LEU A 351 -2.78 -32.88 20.38
C LEU A 351 -3.70 -33.66 19.45
N THR A 352 -5.00 -33.40 19.54
CA THR A 352 -5.98 -33.93 18.58
C THR A 352 -5.88 -33.18 17.24
N PRO A 353 -6.32 -33.78 16.12
CA PRO A 353 -6.43 -33.08 14.85
C PRO A 353 -7.20 -31.75 14.93
N ALA A 354 -8.32 -31.72 15.65
CA ALA A 354 -9.12 -30.51 15.82
C ALA A 354 -8.39 -29.44 16.64
N GLN A 355 -7.68 -29.82 17.70
CA GLN A 355 -6.87 -28.88 18.49
C GLN A 355 -5.71 -28.32 17.67
N ALA A 356 -5.06 -29.15 16.85
CA ALA A 356 -3.98 -28.70 15.99
C ALA A 356 -4.47 -27.68 14.95
N VAL A 357 -5.60 -27.96 14.29
CA VAL A 357 -6.23 -27.00 13.37
C VAL A 357 -6.61 -25.71 14.08
N ALA A 358 -7.26 -25.79 15.24
CA ALA A 358 -7.65 -24.62 16.02
C ALA A 358 -6.44 -23.75 16.39
N ASN A 359 -5.34 -24.35 16.85
CA ASN A 359 -4.12 -23.64 17.21
C ASN A 359 -3.48 -22.92 16.01
N VAL A 360 -3.49 -23.53 14.83
CA VAL A 360 -3.00 -22.90 13.59
C VAL A 360 -3.90 -21.74 13.16
N LEU A 361 -5.23 -21.91 13.25
CA LEU A 361 -6.19 -20.86 12.93
C LEU A 361 -6.07 -19.67 13.89
N SER A 362 -5.78 -19.91 15.17
CA SER A 362 -5.50 -18.84 16.14
C SER A 362 -4.34 -17.94 15.68
N VAL A 363 -3.27 -18.51 15.13
CA VAL A 363 -2.15 -17.73 14.55
C VAL A 363 -2.59 -16.96 13.31
N PHE A 364 -3.38 -17.59 12.43
CA PHE A 364 -3.89 -16.93 11.22
C PHE A 364 -4.74 -15.70 11.56
N PHE A 365 -5.71 -15.84 12.47
CA PHE A 365 -6.68 -14.80 12.81
C PHE A 365 -6.21 -13.80 13.88
N SER A 366 -5.14 -14.09 14.63
CA SER A 366 -4.57 -13.10 15.57
C SER A 366 -4.19 -11.82 14.83
N GLU A 367 -4.43 -10.66 15.43
CA GLU A 367 -4.15 -9.33 14.88
C GLU A 367 -4.93 -9.00 13.59
N THR A 368 -6.00 -9.74 13.31
CA THR A 368 -6.91 -9.47 12.19
C THR A 368 -8.22 -8.83 12.64
N ASP A 369 -8.97 -8.28 11.68
CA ASP A 369 -10.32 -7.76 11.85
C ASP A 369 -11.36 -8.84 12.26
N GLN A 370 -11.02 -10.13 12.13
CA GLN A 370 -11.84 -11.28 12.52
C GLN A 370 -11.33 -11.99 13.79
N ALA A 371 -10.32 -11.44 14.48
CA ALA A 371 -9.67 -12.07 15.63
C ALA A 371 -10.63 -12.45 16.77
N GLN A 372 -11.68 -11.66 16.99
CA GLN A 372 -12.66 -11.89 18.06
C GLN A 372 -13.36 -13.25 17.93
N ILE A 373 -13.60 -13.71 16.70
CA ILE A 373 -14.24 -15.01 16.43
C ILE A 373 -13.40 -16.15 17.04
N PHE A 374 -12.08 -15.98 17.09
CA PHE A 374 -11.12 -16.99 17.57
C PHE A 374 -10.63 -16.74 18.99
N ASN A 375 -11.10 -15.69 19.67
CA ASN A 375 -10.65 -15.29 21.01
C ASN A 375 -9.12 -15.07 21.08
N VAL A 376 -8.59 -14.41 20.06
CA VAL A 376 -7.17 -14.05 19.91
C VAL A 376 -7.03 -12.52 19.83
N PRO A 377 -5.82 -11.95 20.03
CA PRO A 377 -5.61 -10.50 19.98
C PRO A 377 -6.18 -9.85 18.73
N VAL A 378 -6.87 -8.71 18.88
CA VAL A 378 -7.50 -7.97 17.77
C VAL A 378 -6.50 -7.05 17.09
N GLY A 379 -6.58 -6.94 15.76
CA GLY A 379 -5.77 -5.99 14.99
C GLY A 379 -6.47 -5.57 13.70
N ALA A 380 -5.78 -4.77 12.89
CA ALA A 380 -6.35 -4.14 11.69
C ALA A 380 -6.09 -4.92 10.40
N ALA A 381 -5.32 -6.02 10.44
CA ALA A 381 -4.98 -6.77 9.24
C ALA A 381 -6.21 -7.44 8.63
N HIS A 382 -6.40 -7.29 7.32
CA HIS A 382 -7.48 -7.96 6.61
C HIS A 382 -6.92 -9.17 5.85
N MET A 383 -7.41 -10.36 6.18
CA MET A 383 -7.03 -11.62 5.52
C MET A 383 -8.21 -12.14 4.71
N SER A 384 -7.99 -12.38 3.41
CA SER A 384 -9.07 -12.69 2.47
C SER A 384 -9.26 -14.18 2.25
N TYR A 385 -8.18 -14.97 2.23
CA TYR A 385 -8.27 -16.41 2.01
C TYR A 385 -7.24 -17.23 2.82
N LEU A 386 -7.56 -18.51 3.03
CA LEU A 386 -6.70 -19.48 3.69
C LEU A 386 -6.57 -20.73 2.82
N GLN A 387 -5.35 -21.19 2.60
CA GLN A 387 -5.06 -22.42 1.87
C GLN A 387 -4.80 -23.58 2.84
N VAL A 388 -5.60 -24.65 2.71
CA VAL A 388 -5.59 -25.84 3.57
C VAL A 388 -5.38 -27.08 2.71
N TYR A 389 -4.51 -28.02 3.11
CA TYR A 389 -4.21 -29.19 2.28
C TYR A 389 -5.42 -30.12 2.11
N LYS A 390 -5.49 -30.78 0.94
CA LYS A 390 -6.56 -31.74 0.60
C LYS A 390 -6.83 -32.75 1.71
N ASP A 391 -5.79 -33.27 2.37
CA ASP A 391 -5.94 -34.33 3.37
C ASP A 391 -6.70 -33.84 4.60
N ASP A 392 -6.50 -32.58 5.02
CA ASP A 392 -7.23 -31.99 6.15
C ASP A 392 -8.72 -31.80 5.80
N ILE A 393 -9.02 -31.38 4.57
CA ILE A 393 -10.41 -31.19 4.08
C ILE A 393 -11.13 -32.54 3.94
N LEU A 394 -10.46 -33.55 3.39
CA LEU A 394 -11.00 -34.90 3.29
C LEU A 394 -11.24 -35.51 4.67
N PHE A 395 -10.32 -35.29 5.62
CA PHE A 395 -10.51 -35.70 7.00
C PHE A 395 -11.71 -35.00 7.64
N ALA A 396 -11.90 -33.71 7.38
CA ALA A 396 -13.02 -32.93 7.89
C ALA A 396 -14.39 -33.46 7.39
N ASN A 397 -14.48 -33.98 6.17
CA ASN A 397 -15.73 -34.56 5.63
C ASN A 397 -16.33 -35.66 6.52
N THR A 398 -15.50 -36.37 7.30
CA THR A 398 -15.95 -37.42 8.22
C THR A 398 -15.60 -37.11 9.69
N ASN A 399 -15.12 -35.90 10.00
CA ASN A 399 -14.75 -35.49 11.36
C ASN A 399 -15.43 -34.15 11.71
N PRO A 400 -16.56 -34.18 12.43
CA PRO A 400 -17.33 -32.98 12.76
C PRO A 400 -16.53 -31.90 13.49
N SER A 401 -15.63 -32.27 14.41
CA SER A 401 -14.84 -31.31 15.18
C SER A 401 -13.84 -30.54 14.32
N VAL A 402 -13.19 -31.19 13.34
CA VAL A 402 -12.34 -30.49 12.37
C VAL A 402 -13.18 -29.65 11.41
N GLN A 403 -14.31 -30.19 10.94
CA GLN A 403 -15.23 -29.47 10.06
C GLN A 403 -15.78 -28.19 10.69
N GLU A 404 -16.05 -28.20 11.98
CA GLU A 404 -16.48 -27.02 12.75
C GLU A 404 -15.42 -25.91 12.71
N GLN A 405 -14.14 -26.26 12.91
CA GLN A 405 -13.05 -25.27 12.85
C GLN A 405 -12.93 -24.62 11.46
N PHE A 406 -13.04 -25.41 10.39
CA PHE A 406 -13.02 -24.87 9.03
C PHE A 406 -14.27 -24.08 8.68
N THR A 407 -15.45 -24.49 9.15
CA THR A 407 -16.70 -23.74 8.95
C THR A 407 -16.62 -22.39 9.64
N LYS A 408 -16.11 -22.35 10.87
CA LYS A 408 -15.83 -21.12 11.62
C LYS A 408 -14.87 -20.20 10.86
N ALA A 409 -13.76 -20.74 10.34
CA ALA A 409 -12.80 -19.97 9.55
C ALA A 409 -13.38 -19.46 8.22
N LYS A 410 -14.20 -20.24 7.53
CA LYS A 410 -14.91 -19.78 6.32
C LYS A 410 -15.82 -18.59 6.64
N THR A 411 -16.65 -18.71 7.68
CA THR A 411 -17.58 -17.64 8.07
C THR A 411 -16.85 -16.34 8.39
N ALA A 412 -15.73 -16.43 9.13
CA ALA A 412 -14.86 -15.29 9.41
C ALA A 412 -14.32 -14.64 8.13
N LEU A 413 -13.75 -15.44 7.21
CA LEU A 413 -13.18 -14.95 5.95
C LEU A 413 -14.22 -14.36 4.97
N LEU A 414 -15.49 -14.76 5.09
CA LEU A 414 -16.58 -14.22 4.27
C LEU A 414 -17.27 -13.00 4.91
N GLY A 415 -16.97 -12.68 6.18
CA GLY A 415 -17.58 -11.56 6.90
C GLY A 415 -19.06 -11.77 7.23
N THR A 416 -19.53 -13.02 7.30
CA THR A 416 -20.94 -13.38 7.54
C THR A 416 -21.25 -13.73 9.00
N GLY A 417 -20.35 -13.39 9.93
CA GLY A 417 -20.55 -13.57 11.37
C GLY A 417 -21.38 -12.43 11.98
N SER A 418 -22.56 -12.76 12.50
CA SER A 418 -23.41 -11.83 13.26
C SER A 418 -22.68 -11.27 14.49
N LEU A 419 -22.45 -9.96 14.52
CA LEU A 419 -22.11 -9.24 15.75
C LEU A 419 -23.38 -9.05 16.62
N PRO A 420 -23.29 -9.07 17.96
CA PRO A 420 -24.42 -8.80 18.84
C PRO A 420 -24.85 -7.33 18.73
N SER A 421 -26.16 -7.10 18.71
CA SER A 421 -26.81 -5.79 18.65
C SER A 421 -26.31 -4.81 19.72
N PRO A 422 -26.01 -3.54 19.38
CA PRO A 422 -25.91 -2.48 20.35
C PRO A 422 -27.31 -2.01 20.78
N THR A 423 -27.48 -1.90 22.09
CA THR A 423 -28.68 -1.47 22.79
C THR A 423 -29.13 -0.06 22.35
N THR A 424 -30.44 0.07 22.18
CA THR A 424 -31.19 1.28 21.84
C THR A 424 -30.95 2.45 22.80
N SER A 425 -30.73 3.65 22.25
CA SER A 425 -31.08 4.92 22.90
C SER A 425 -31.88 5.78 21.92
N THR A 426 -33.09 6.13 22.33
CA THR A 426 -34.08 6.92 21.59
C THR A 426 -33.96 8.40 21.97
N THR A 427 -34.19 9.30 21.01
CA THR A 427 -35.25 10.35 21.03
C THR A 427 -35.10 11.27 19.80
N PRO A 428 -36.20 11.74 19.17
CA PRO A 428 -36.23 12.18 17.79
C PRO A 428 -36.28 13.70 17.63
N THR A 429 -35.72 14.21 16.52
CA THR A 429 -36.22 15.44 15.88
C THR A 429 -35.89 15.40 14.38
N GLN A 430 -36.92 15.50 13.54
CA GLN A 430 -36.83 15.77 12.09
C GLN A 430 -37.28 17.24 11.90
N PRO A 431 -36.72 17.96 10.91
CA PRO A 431 -37.40 18.00 9.61
C PRO A 431 -36.45 17.89 8.39
N THR A 432 -36.89 17.05 7.45
CA THR A 432 -36.68 17.09 5.99
C THR A 432 -35.41 17.74 5.44
N ASP A 433 -34.32 16.98 5.42
CA ASP A 433 -33.26 17.14 4.41
C ASP A 433 -33.26 15.88 3.53
N VAL A 434 -33.40 16.05 2.22
CA VAL A 434 -33.50 14.95 1.26
C VAL A 434 -32.09 14.53 0.88
N SER A 435 -31.26 14.18 1.87
CA SER A 435 -29.83 13.98 1.69
C SER A 435 -29.47 12.60 1.14
N GLY A 436 -30.38 11.62 1.21
CA GLY A 436 -30.08 10.22 0.89
C GLY A 436 -29.23 9.50 1.96
N ASP A 437 -28.90 10.20 3.04
CA ASP A 437 -28.31 9.65 4.27
C ASP A 437 -29.44 9.28 5.24
N LEU A 438 -29.81 8.01 5.23
CA LEU A 438 -30.92 7.47 6.01
C LEU A 438 -30.49 7.11 7.42
N ASN A 439 -29.23 6.70 7.61
CA ASN A 439 -28.73 6.28 8.91
C ASN A 439 -28.25 7.47 9.77
N GLY A 440 -28.12 8.67 9.18
CA GLY A 440 -27.67 9.89 9.83
C GLY A 440 -26.16 9.92 10.07
N ASP A 441 -25.38 9.16 9.31
CA ASP A 441 -23.91 9.07 9.43
C ASP A 441 -23.18 10.16 8.63
N GLY A 442 -23.92 11.04 7.97
CA GLY A 442 -23.43 12.14 7.14
C GLY A 442 -22.99 11.72 5.74
N ARG A 443 -23.22 10.47 5.32
CA ARG A 443 -22.80 9.93 4.00
C ARG A 443 -23.95 9.17 3.36
N SER A 444 -24.22 9.41 2.08
CA SER A 444 -25.15 8.57 1.30
C SER A 444 -24.39 7.42 0.63
N ASN A 445 -24.57 6.20 1.14
CA ASN A 445 -23.84 5.00 0.73
C ASN A 445 -24.71 3.71 0.85
N LEU A 446 -24.09 2.55 0.63
CA LEU A 446 -24.83 1.27 0.63
C LEU A 446 -25.42 0.90 2.01
N PHE A 447 -24.93 1.48 3.10
CA PHE A 447 -25.48 1.28 4.44
C PHE A 447 -26.83 1.98 4.62
N ASP A 448 -27.12 3.04 3.88
CA ASP A 448 -28.44 3.69 3.84
C ASP A 448 -29.50 2.80 3.19
N TYR A 449 -29.08 2.01 2.19
CA TYR A 449 -29.97 1.03 1.56
C TYR A 449 -30.50 0.00 2.57
N ASN A 450 -29.76 -0.30 3.65
CA ASN A 450 -30.22 -1.25 4.66
C ASN A 450 -31.45 -0.73 5.42
N LEU A 451 -31.56 0.58 5.67
CA LEU A 451 -32.75 1.18 6.27
C LEU A 451 -33.94 1.14 5.31
N LEU A 452 -33.69 1.42 4.03
CA LEU A 452 -34.72 1.31 3.01
C LEU A 452 -35.23 -0.11 2.84
N ALA A 453 -34.34 -1.10 2.82
CA ALA A 453 -34.67 -2.51 2.70
C ALA A 453 -35.43 -3.03 3.95
N THR A 454 -35.07 -2.53 5.14
CA THR A 454 -35.74 -2.89 6.40
C THR A 454 -37.18 -2.40 6.46
N ASP A 455 -37.45 -1.24 5.86
CA ASP A 455 -38.77 -0.61 5.88
C ASP A 455 -39.57 -0.81 4.60
N PHE A 456 -39.04 -1.56 3.63
CA PHE A 456 -39.67 -1.81 2.35
C PHE A 456 -41.09 -2.40 2.51
N SER A 457 -42.07 -1.82 1.81
CA SER A 457 -43.50 -2.13 1.88
C SER A 457 -44.25 -1.67 3.13
N LYS A 458 -43.60 -0.96 4.08
CA LYS A 458 -44.31 -0.35 5.21
C LYS A 458 -45.05 0.91 4.77
N THR A 459 -46.22 1.14 5.35
CA THR A 459 -47.08 2.32 5.09
C THR A 459 -47.35 3.07 6.39
N GLY A 460 -47.41 4.39 6.32
CA GLY A 460 -47.58 5.25 7.48
C GLY A 460 -47.95 6.68 7.11
N ARG A 461 -47.83 7.61 8.05
CA ARG A 461 -47.90 9.05 7.73
C ARG A 461 -46.68 9.43 6.88
N PRO A 462 -46.78 10.33 5.89
CA PRO A 462 -45.62 10.84 5.17
C PRO A 462 -44.42 11.15 6.08
N GLY A 463 -43.27 10.55 5.79
CA GLY A 463 -42.03 10.68 6.59
C GLY A 463 -42.00 9.86 7.89
N PHE A 464 -42.92 8.90 8.09
CA PHE A 464 -42.93 8.03 9.29
C PHE A 464 -41.65 7.22 9.47
N SER A 465 -40.93 6.99 8.38
CA SER A 465 -39.60 6.40 8.34
C SER A 465 -38.68 7.31 7.53
N ARG A 466 -37.40 7.34 7.89
CA ARG A 466 -36.37 7.95 7.05
C ARG A 466 -36.30 7.30 5.66
N ALA A 467 -36.74 6.04 5.54
CA ALA A 467 -36.85 5.33 4.27
C ALA A 467 -37.99 5.79 3.36
N ASP A 468 -38.96 6.57 3.85
CA ASP A 468 -39.99 7.24 3.04
C ASP A 468 -39.42 8.57 2.52
N ILE A 469 -38.37 8.46 1.71
CA ILE A 469 -37.53 9.57 1.25
C ILE A 469 -38.35 10.54 0.40
N ASN A 470 -39.31 10.03 -0.38
CA ASN A 470 -40.15 10.86 -1.23
C ASN A 470 -41.38 11.43 -0.51
N GLY A 471 -41.64 11.01 0.74
CA GLY A 471 -42.73 11.49 1.58
C GLY A 471 -44.12 11.12 1.06
N ASP A 472 -44.26 10.02 0.31
CA ASP A 472 -45.55 9.56 -0.23
C ASP A 472 -46.33 8.65 0.75
N GLY A 473 -45.76 8.39 1.93
CA GLY A 473 -46.37 7.59 2.99
C GLY A 473 -46.21 6.09 2.81
N THR A 474 -45.46 5.65 1.79
CA THR A 474 -45.22 4.23 1.50
C THR A 474 -43.77 3.99 1.08
N VAL A 475 -42.99 3.25 1.88
CA VAL A 475 -41.60 2.92 1.51
C VAL A 475 -41.60 1.89 0.38
N ASN A 476 -41.26 2.32 -0.84
CA ASN A 476 -41.34 1.48 -2.03
C ASN A 476 -40.21 1.76 -3.05
N ILE A 477 -40.36 1.23 -4.26
CA ILE A 477 -39.38 1.39 -5.34
C ILE A 477 -39.12 2.85 -5.73
N LYS A 478 -40.06 3.76 -5.47
CA LYS A 478 -39.91 5.19 -5.70
C LYS A 478 -38.91 5.80 -4.72
N ASP A 479 -38.93 5.43 -3.44
CA ASP A 479 -37.92 5.84 -2.46
C ASP A 479 -36.55 5.28 -2.81
N PHE A 480 -36.52 4.02 -3.26
CA PHE A 480 -35.29 3.41 -3.75
C PHE A 480 -34.70 4.17 -4.94
N THR A 481 -35.56 4.66 -5.83
CA THR A 481 -35.14 5.47 -6.98
C THR A 481 -34.51 6.79 -6.53
N VAL A 482 -35.07 7.43 -5.49
CA VAL A 482 -34.49 8.67 -4.91
C VAL A 482 -33.16 8.36 -4.21
N LEU A 483 -33.08 7.29 -3.42
CA LEU A 483 -31.83 6.87 -2.77
C LEU A 483 -30.71 6.61 -3.78
N ILE A 484 -31.02 5.88 -4.85
CA ILE A 484 -30.06 5.56 -5.91
C ILE A 484 -29.58 6.83 -6.63
N GLN A 485 -30.41 7.86 -6.82
CA GLN A 485 -29.97 9.12 -7.41
C GLN A 485 -28.88 9.82 -6.56
N TYR A 486 -28.98 9.75 -5.23
CA TYR A 486 -27.96 10.29 -4.33
C TYR A 486 -26.71 9.41 -4.28
N LEU A 487 -26.86 8.09 -4.26
CA LEU A 487 -25.74 7.16 -4.40
C LEU A 487 -24.98 7.38 -5.72
N TYR A 488 -25.71 7.63 -6.81
CA TYR A 488 -25.13 7.88 -8.12
C TYR A 488 -24.43 9.25 -8.18
N LYS A 489 -24.96 10.29 -7.53
CA LYS A 489 -24.24 11.58 -7.37
C LYS A 489 -22.94 11.41 -6.59
N ALA A 490 -22.96 10.66 -5.48
CA ALA A 490 -21.76 10.35 -4.70
C ALA A 490 -20.73 9.54 -5.50
N LEU A 491 -21.19 8.69 -6.42
CA LEU A 491 -20.35 7.88 -7.32
C LEU A 491 -19.79 8.69 -8.50
N ILE A 492 -20.57 9.55 -9.17
CA ILE A 492 -20.11 10.34 -10.32
C ILE A 492 -19.08 11.40 -9.92
N SER A 493 -19.18 11.94 -8.69
CA SER A 493 -18.14 12.85 -8.14
C SER A 493 -16.76 12.18 -8.05
N ARG A 494 -16.71 10.83 -8.01
CA ARG A 494 -15.46 10.05 -7.90
C ARG A 494 -14.89 9.54 -9.23
N PHE A 495 -15.59 9.73 -10.36
CA PHE A 495 -15.23 9.09 -11.65
C PHE A 495 -15.25 10.00 -12.88
N THR A 496 -15.15 11.32 -12.72
CA THR A 496 -14.78 12.20 -13.84
C THR A 496 -13.28 12.52 -13.78
N PRO A 497 -12.41 11.76 -14.47
CA PRO A 497 -11.03 12.18 -14.65
C PRO A 497 -10.99 13.30 -15.68
N THR A 498 -11.16 14.54 -15.23
CA THR A 498 -10.43 15.62 -15.89
C THR A 498 -8.96 15.41 -15.60
N VAL A 499 -8.15 15.23 -16.64
CA VAL A 499 -6.70 15.44 -16.55
C VAL A 499 -6.50 16.91 -16.19
N SER A 500 -6.65 17.23 -14.91
CA SER A 500 -6.24 18.51 -14.37
C SER A 500 -4.71 18.47 -14.38
N THR A 501 -4.10 19.17 -15.33
CA THR A 501 -2.74 19.68 -15.12
C THR A 501 -2.81 20.41 -13.79
N GLY A 502 -2.13 19.92 -12.74
CA GLY A 502 -2.22 20.47 -11.39
C GLY A 502 -2.01 22.00 -11.36
N PRO A 503 -2.31 22.69 -10.24
CA PRO A 503 -2.29 24.14 -10.16
C PRO A 503 -1.01 24.74 -10.77
N ARG A 504 -1.13 25.88 -11.45
CA ARG A 504 0.02 26.59 -12.03
C ARG A 504 -0.06 28.06 -11.67
N GLY A 505 1.09 28.70 -11.59
CA GLY A 505 1.16 30.15 -11.44
C GLY A 505 1.75 30.62 -10.11
N VAL A 506 1.49 31.88 -9.79
CA VAL A 506 2.06 32.57 -8.63
C VAL A 506 1.07 32.54 -7.47
N TYR A 507 1.53 32.06 -6.32
CA TYR A 507 0.75 32.02 -5.10
C TYR A 507 1.31 32.98 -4.05
N ALA A 508 0.46 33.86 -3.52
CA ALA A 508 0.83 34.80 -2.47
C ALA A 508 0.92 34.08 -1.12
N LEU A 509 2.09 34.11 -0.48
CA LEU A 509 2.35 33.48 0.81
C LEU A 509 2.10 34.47 1.95
N VAL A 510 1.03 34.23 2.71
CA VAL A 510 0.49 35.13 3.75
C VAL A 510 0.99 34.72 5.12
N GLU A 511 1.21 35.64 6.06
CA GLU A 511 1.75 35.34 7.39
C GLU A 511 0.91 34.35 8.21
N TRP A 512 1.54 33.60 9.12
CA TRP A 512 0.83 32.61 9.94
C TRP A 512 -0.28 33.27 10.76
N GLY A 513 -1.49 32.73 10.66
CA GLY A 513 -2.69 33.23 11.34
C GLY A 513 -3.19 34.58 10.85
N ALA A 514 -2.58 35.17 9.80
CA ALA A 514 -2.97 36.46 9.26
C ALA A 514 -4.05 36.33 8.18
N GLU A 515 -4.92 37.33 8.11
CA GLU A 515 -5.83 37.52 6.97
C GLU A 515 -5.05 38.11 5.79
N PRO A 516 -5.18 37.56 4.57
CA PRO A 516 -4.58 38.15 3.37
C PRO A 516 -5.15 39.55 3.11
N GLN A 517 -4.30 40.45 2.65
CA GLN A 517 -4.69 41.82 2.34
C GLN A 517 -5.68 41.86 1.17
N ALA A 518 -6.59 42.84 1.17
CA ALA A 518 -7.61 42.97 0.12
C ALA A 518 -7.00 43.12 -1.29
N ALA A 519 -5.87 43.85 -1.39
CA ALA A 519 -5.14 44.03 -2.65
C ALA A 519 -4.64 42.70 -3.23
N THR A 520 -4.17 41.77 -2.39
CA THR A 520 -3.65 40.45 -2.81
C THR A 520 -4.67 39.67 -3.65
N TRP A 521 -5.95 39.75 -3.31
CA TRP A 521 -7.02 39.08 -4.05
C TRP A 521 -7.34 39.75 -5.39
N GLN A 522 -7.04 41.04 -5.53
CA GLN A 522 -7.33 41.85 -6.70
C GLN A 522 -6.21 41.80 -7.75
N GLU A 523 -4.97 41.48 -7.35
CA GLU A 523 -3.83 41.47 -8.27
C GLU A 523 -4.04 40.46 -9.41
N PRO A 524 -3.89 40.87 -10.68
CA PRO A 524 -4.15 39.99 -11.82
C PRO A 524 -3.09 38.89 -11.97
N TYR A 525 -1.85 39.15 -11.53
CA TYR A 525 -0.72 38.22 -11.59
C TYR A 525 -0.63 37.25 -10.39
N VAL A 526 -1.64 37.22 -9.52
CA VAL A 526 -1.76 36.26 -8.43
C VAL A 526 -2.81 35.21 -8.82
N ASP A 527 -2.44 33.95 -8.86
CA ASP A 527 -3.33 32.84 -9.21
C ASP A 527 -4.00 32.23 -7.96
N GLY A 528 -3.31 32.30 -6.82
CA GLY A 528 -3.85 31.83 -5.55
C GLY A 528 -3.12 32.36 -4.33
N VAL A 529 -3.59 31.93 -3.16
CA VAL A 529 -3.07 32.40 -1.86
C VAL A 529 -2.77 31.20 -0.97
N VAL A 530 -1.59 31.18 -0.35
CA VAL A 530 -1.20 30.20 0.65
C VAL A 530 -1.65 30.69 2.03
N ILE A 531 -2.62 29.99 2.60
CA ILE A 531 -3.18 30.27 3.92
C ILE A 531 -2.45 29.41 4.96
N ARG A 532 -1.78 30.08 5.90
CA ARG A 532 -0.98 29.46 6.96
C ARG A 532 -1.70 29.61 8.30
N THR A 533 -1.90 28.51 9.02
CA THR A 533 -2.60 28.50 10.32
C THR A 533 -2.15 27.36 11.23
N TYR A 534 -2.54 27.42 12.49
CA TYR A 534 -2.13 26.46 13.52
C TYR A 534 -3.21 25.43 13.80
N TRP A 535 -2.80 24.22 14.20
CA TRP A 535 -3.76 23.15 14.51
C TRP A 535 -4.61 23.46 15.75
N HIS A 536 -4.03 24.03 16.80
CA HIS A 536 -4.78 24.41 18.01
C HIS A 536 -5.91 25.42 17.75
N ASP A 537 -5.79 26.27 16.73
CA ASP A 537 -6.83 27.25 16.40
C ASP A 537 -8.01 26.61 15.66
N LEU A 538 -7.75 25.56 14.88
CA LEU A 538 -8.77 24.85 14.11
C LEU A 538 -9.42 23.72 14.88
N ASN A 539 -8.76 23.20 15.93
CA ASN A 539 -9.27 22.08 16.72
C ASN A 539 -9.01 22.26 18.23
N PRO A 540 -9.54 23.34 18.84
CA PRO A 540 -9.23 23.73 20.21
C PRO A 540 -9.65 22.68 21.27
N GLU A 541 -10.70 21.90 20.98
CA GLU A 541 -11.20 20.83 21.84
C GLU A 541 -11.41 19.54 21.04
N ARG A 542 -11.38 18.39 21.72
CA ARG A 542 -11.52 17.07 21.06
C ARG A 542 -12.86 16.99 20.31
N GLY A 543 -12.80 16.78 18.99
CA GLY A 543 -13.97 16.69 18.12
C GLY A 543 -14.66 18.02 17.80
N VAL A 544 -14.16 19.16 18.30
CA VAL A 544 -14.70 20.49 18.01
C VAL A 544 -13.77 21.19 17.02
N TYR A 545 -14.29 21.44 15.81
CA TYR A 545 -13.55 22.10 14.75
C TYR A 545 -14.05 23.53 14.50
N VAL A 546 -13.12 24.48 14.39
CA VAL A 546 -13.40 25.90 14.14
C VAL A 546 -12.92 26.25 12.74
N TRP A 547 -13.86 26.50 11.83
CA TRP A 547 -13.58 26.65 10.40
C TRP A 547 -13.65 28.08 9.87
N ASP A 548 -14.24 29.00 10.62
CA ASP A 548 -14.55 30.37 10.17
C ASP A 548 -13.39 31.09 9.49
N PHE A 549 -12.17 30.93 10.01
CA PHE A 549 -10.99 31.55 9.42
C PHE A 549 -10.74 31.05 7.99
N LEU A 550 -10.73 29.74 7.79
CA LEU A 550 -10.50 29.13 6.48
C LEU A 550 -11.69 29.34 5.53
N ASP A 551 -12.91 29.27 6.04
CA ASP A 551 -14.13 29.53 5.26
C ASP A 551 -14.10 30.93 4.62
N ARG A 552 -13.73 31.95 5.39
CA ARG A 552 -13.59 33.31 4.86
C ARG A 552 -12.56 33.40 3.74
N GLN A 553 -11.45 32.67 3.82
CA GLN A 553 -10.43 32.69 2.76
C GLN A 553 -10.91 32.00 1.49
N VAL A 554 -11.60 30.86 1.64
CA VAL A 554 -12.19 30.14 0.50
C VAL A 554 -13.27 30.99 -0.17
N GLN A 555 -14.12 31.67 0.61
CA GLN A 555 -15.13 32.58 0.07
C GLN A 555 -14.51 33.74 -0.71
N LYS A 556 -13.47 34.39 -0.18
CA LYS A 556 -12.72 35.42 -0.90
C LYS A 556 -12.11 34.87 -2.18
N ALA A 557 -11.51 33.69 -2.14
CA ALA A 557 -10.93 33.06 -3.33
C ALA A 557 -11.97 32.83 -4.43
N LEU A 558 -13.14 32.29 -4.07
CA LEU A 558 -14.26 32.13 -5.01
C LEU A 558 -14.75 33.47 -5.56
N GLN A 559 -14.90 34.48 -4.70
CA GLN A 559 -15.35 35.83 -5.08
C GLN A 559 -14.43 36.48 -6.14
N TYR A 560 -13.13 36.33 -5.97
CA TYR A 560 -12.12 36.94 -6.85
C TYR A 560 -11.60 35.99 -7.95
N GLY A 561 -12.18 34.79 -8.07
CA GLY A 561 -11.76 33.79 -9.05
C GLY A 561 -10.34 33.25 -8.82
N LYS A 562 -9.83 33.32 -7.59
CA LYS A 562 -8.50 32.87 -7.18
C LYS A 562 -8.55 31.48 -6.55
N LYS A 563 -7.37 30.89 -6.33
CA LYS A 563 -7.20 29.60 -5.66
C LYS A 563 -6.66 29.76 -4.24
N VAL A 564 -6.79 28.71 -3.42
CA VAL A 564 -6.15 28.61 -2.10
C VAL A 564 -5.34 27.33 -1.97
N ARG A 565 -4.26 27.46 -1.20
CA ARG A 565 -3.50 26.36 -0.62
C ARG A 565 -3.57 26.46 0.90
N PHE A 566 -3.76 25.33 1.58
CA PHE A 566 -3.67 25.28 3.03
C PHE A 566 -2.31 24.75 3.52
N MET A 567 -1.80 25.37 4.58
CA MET A 567 -0.64 24.91 5.33
C MET A 567 -0.98 25.00 6.81
N VAL A 568 -1.23 23.85 7.43
CA VAL A 568 -1.57 23.75 8.85
C VAL A 568 -0.35 23.23 9.61
N ALA A 569 0.13 24.00 10.59
CA ALA A 569 1.26 23.60 11.44
C ALA A 569 0.77 22.79 12.65
N PRO A 570 1.24 21.53 12.81
CA PRO A 570 1.04 20.74 14.01
C PRO A 570 2.29 20.85 14.91
N GLY A 571 2.64 19.81 15.65
CA GLY A 571 3.84 19.77 16.49
C GLY A 571 3.68 20.62 17.75
N PHE A 572 4.52 21.64 17.93
CA PHE A 572 4.38 22.59 19.05
C PHE A 572 3.04 23.34 19.05
N TYR A 573 2.40 23.43 17.88
CA TYR A 573 1.09 24.06 17.72
C TYR A 573 -0.07 23.07 17.77
N SER A 574 0.15 21.91 18.40
CA SER A 574 -0.92 20.95 18.68
C SER A 574 -1.86 21.48 19.78
N PRO A 575 -3.17 21.19 19.71
CA PRO A 575 -4.14 21.53 20.76
C PRO A 575 -3.72 21.06 22.16
N ASN A 576 -4.11 21.81 23.19
CA ASN A 576 -3.77 21.50 24.59
C ASN A 576 -4.22 20.10 25.01
N TRP A 577 -5.38 19.63 24.55
CA TRP A 577 -5.90 18.30 24.88
C TRP A 577 -5.06 17.14 24.32
N ILE A 578 -4.23 17.39 23.31
CA ILE A 578 -3.21 16.45 22.78
C ILE A 578 -1.94 16.55 23.63
N LEU A 579 -1.50 17.78 23.91
CA LEU A 579 -0.31 18.02 24.72
C LEU A 579 -0.47 17.49 26.16
N SER A 580 -1.70 17.45 26.68
CA SER A 580 -2.03 16.89 28.00
C SER A 580 -2.34 15.39 27.99
N ASP A 581 -2.47 14.74 26.83
CA ASP A 581 -2.79 13.30 26.75
C ASP A 581 -1.59 12.47 27.24
N PRO A 582 -1.69 11.71 28.35
CA PRO A 582 -0.57 10.97 28.90
C PRO A 582 -0.11 9.80 28.02
N GLU A 583 -0.95 9.33 27.09
CA GLU A 583 -0.61 8.23 26.18
C GLU A 583 0.17 8.69 24.94
N ILE A 584 0.25 10.00 24.68
CA ILE A 584 1.05 10.55 23.59
C ILE A 584 2.47 10.81 24.07
N GLN A 585 3.45 10.12 23.49
CA GLN A 585 4.85 10.36 23.81
C GLN A 585 5.27 11.77 23.38
N LYS A 586 6.00 12.45 24.26
CA LYS A 586 6.46 13.83 24.09
C LYS A 586 7.87 13.99 24.62
N ALA A 587 8.58 14.97 24.09
CA ALA A 587 9.86 15.42 24.64
C ALA A 587 9.99 16.95 24.55
N SER A 588 10.81 17.52 25.42
CA SER A 588 11.07 18.96 25.45
C SER A 588 12.13 19.35 24.43
N PHE A 589 11.82 20.35 23.61
CA PHE A 589 12.74 20.90 22.62
C PHE A 589 12.61 22.43 22.56
N THR A 590 13.66 23.08 22.05
CA THR A 590 13.60 24.52 21.78
C THR A 590 12.80 24.79 20.51
N VAL A 591 11.83 25.68 20.56
CA VAL A 591 11.02 26.07 19.40
C VAL A 591 11.90 26.86 18.42
N PRO A 592 12.09 26.39 17.16
CA PRO A 592 13.05 27.00 16.25
C PRO A 592 12.63 28.36 15.67
N GLN A 593 11.32 28.54 15.42
CA GLN A 593 10.75 29.71 14.76
C GLN A 593 9.27 29.88 15.13
N GLY A 594 8.74 31.08 14.88
CA GLY A 594 7.35 31.45 15.15
C GLY A 594 7.18 32.22 16.46
N PRO A 595 5.94 32.41 16.95
CA PRO A 595 5.64 33.22 18.12
C PRO A 595 6.37 32.80 19.40
N ASP A 596 6.66 31.50 19.52
CA ASP A 596 7.32 30.92 20.69
C ASP A 596 8.82 30.67 20.50
N ASN A 597 9.43 31.26 19.48
CA ASN A 597 10.85 31.07 19.16
C ASN A 597 11.76 31.21 20.38
N GLY A 598 12.64 30.23 20.59
CA GLY A 598 13.60 30.19 21.69
C GLY A 598 13.04 29.66 23.02
N GLN A 599 11.73 29.41 23.13
CA GLN A 599 11.15 28.78 24.31
C GLN A 599 11.33 27.25 24.25
N VAL A 600 11.48 26.61 25.42
CA VAL A 600 11.46 25.15 25.53
C VAL A 600 10.03 24.69 25.75
N LYS A 601 9.48 23.90 24.81
CA LYS A 601 8.11 23.39 24.87
C LYS A 601 8.07 21.88 24.64
N GLN A 602 6.94 21.25 25.01
CA GLN A 602 6.67 19.85 24.72
C GLN A 602 6.34 19.69 23.23
N LEU A 603 7.03 18.77 22.57
CA LEU A 603 6.76 18.35 21.20
C LEU A 603 6.29 16.88 21.23
N PRO A 604 5.09 16.57 20.70
CA PRO A 604 4.71 15.18 20.43
C PRO A 604 5.74 14.50 19.54
N LEU A 605 6.12 13.25 19.88
CA LEU A 605 7.09 12.53 19.07
C LEU A 605 6.49 12.28 17.68
N PRO A 606 7.21 12.62 16.58
CA PRO A 606 6.69 12.53 15.22
C PRO A 606 6.18 11.15 14.80
N TRP A 607 6.71 10.08 15.42
CA TRP A 607 6.36 8.69 15.14
C TRP A 607 5.42 8.07 16.18
N ASP A 608 4.92 8.85 17.14
CA ASP A 608 3.92 8.37 18.08
C ASP A 608 2.60 8.05 17.34
N ALA A 609 2.15 6.80 17.46
CA ALA A 609 1.01 6.30 16.69
C ALA A 609 -0.31 7.00 17.08
N ARG A 610 -0.48 7.35 18.36
CA ARG A 610 -1.68 8.03 18.85
C ARG A 610 -1.70 9.48 18.37
N TYR A 611 -0.57 10.16 18.41
CA TYR A 611 -0.41 11.51 17.86
C TYR A 611 -0.73 11.54 16.36
N LEU A 612 -0.12 10.66 15.56
CA LEU A 612 -0.35 10.59 14.12
C LEU A 612 -1.82 10.27 13.79
N SER A 613 -2.42 9.28 14.47
CA SER A 613 -3.84 8.95 14.28
C SER A 613 -4.76 10.14 14.60
N THR A 614 -4.44 10.88 15.67
CA THR A 614 -5.20 12.07 16.07
C THR A 614 -5.05 13.19 15.04
N TRP A 615 -3.84 13.44 14.55
CA TRP A 615 -3.57 14.40 13.49
C TRP A 615 -4.34 14.05 12.21
N PHE A 616 -4.31 12.79 11.80
CA PHE A 616 -5.01 12.33 10.61
C PHE A 616 -6.53 12.43 10.73
N THR A 617 -7.10 12.26 11.93
CA THR A 617 -8.52 12.51 12.17
C THR A 617 -8.90 13.96 11.87
N PHE A 618 -8.06 14.93 12.26
CA PHE A 618 -8.26 16.33 11.88
C PHE A 618 -8.10 16.55 10.37
N VAL A 619 -7.11 15.91 9.74
CA VAL A 619 -6.89 16.02 8.28
C VAL A 619 -8.11 15.52 7.49
N ASP A 620 -8.75 14.43 7.91
CA ASP A 620 -9.98 13.94 7.26
C ASP A 620 -11.16 14.91 7.48
N ALA A 621 -11.31 15.52 8.65
CA ALA A 621 -12.32 16.56 8.85
C ALA A 621 -12.08 17.80 7.94
N LEU A 622 -10.82 18.20 7.76
CA LEU A 622 -10.44 19.26 6.82
C LEU A 622 -10.78 18.87 5.37
N ALA A 623 -10.45 17.64 4.98
CA ALA A 623 -10.74 17.11 3.64
C ALA A 623 -12.24 17.00 3.35
N GLN A 624 -13.04 16.49 4.29
CA GLN A 624 -14.50 16.42 4.17
C GLN A 624 -15.11 17.81 3.98
N ARG A 625 -14.54 18.85 4.59
CA ARG A 625 -15.05 20.21 4.46
C ARG A 625 -14.67 20.88 3.14
N TYR A 626 -13.42 20.74 2.71
CA TYR A 626 -12.87 21.55 1.62
C TYR A 626 -12.52 20.77 0.35
N GLY A 627 -12.46 19.44 0.39
CA GLY A 627 -11.96 18.56 -0.68
C GLY A 627 -12.76 18.63 -1.99
N ASP A 628 -14.02 19.06 -1.95
CA ASP A 628 -14.82 19.29 -3.16
C ASP A 628 -14.87 20.77 -3.57
N ASN A 629 -14.19 21.67 -2.85
CA ASN A 629 -14.22 23.09 -3.13
C ASN A 629 -13.28 23.45 -4.31
N PRO A 630 -13.79 24.04 -5.40
CA PRO A 630 -12.99 24.32 -6.60
C PRO A 630 -11.93 25.42 -6.40
N ALA A 631 -12.01 26.22 -5.34
CA ALA A 631 -10.96 27.16 -4.98
C ALA A 631 -9.79 26.46 -4.26
N PHE A 632 -10.02 25.36 -3.56
CA PHE A 632 -8.98 24.63 -2.84
C PHE A 632 -8.25 23.67 -3.78
N THR A 633 -6.96 23.96 -4.01
CA THR A 633 -6.20 23.32 -5.11
C THR A 633 -5.07 22.42 -4.64
N TYR A 634 -4.40 22.76 -3.54
CA TYR A 634 -3.40 21.89 -2.94
C TYR A 634 -3.12 22.19 -1.46
N ILE A 635 -2.42 21.27 -0.79
CA ILE A 635 -2.16 21.33 0.65
C ILE A 635 -0.73 20.91 1.01
N SER A 636 -0.17 21.44 2.10
CA SER A 636 1.10 20.96 2.66
C SER A 636 0.90 19.66 3.44
N ILE A 637 1.69 18.63 3.13
CA ILE A 637 1.77 17.42 3.93
C ILE A 637 2.55 17.76 5.21
N THR A 638 1.88 17.67 6.35
CA THR A 638 2.43 17.96 7.68
C THR A 638 2.02 16.87 8.69
N GLY A 639 2.49 16.98 9.93
CA GLY A 639 2.18 16.05 11.02
C GLY A 639 3.46 15.69 11.79
N PRO A 640 4.42 15.01 11.12
CA PRO A 640 5.70 14.63 11.73
C PRO A 640 6.72 15.77 11.87
N ASN A 641 6.34 17.02 11.56
CA ASN A 641 7.19 18.20 11.71
C ASN A 641 6.83 19.02 12.96
N SER A 642 7.68 19.97 13.35
CA SER A 642 7.54 20.61 14.68
C SER A 642 6.79 21.95 14.72
N HIS A 643 6.81 22.77 13.67
CA HIS A 643 6.38 24.18 13.81
C HIS A 643 5.94 24.89 12.52
N ASN A 644 5.94 24.23 11.36
CA ASN A 644 5.68 24.90 10.08
C ASN A 644 5.04 23.96 9.04
N GLY A 645 5.27 24.19 7.75
CA GLY A 645 4.82 23.30 6.65
C GLY A 645 5.93 22.44 6.06
N GLU A 646 7.11 22.40 6.69
CA GLU A 646 8.33 21.80 6.15
C GLU A 646 8.64 20.47 6.84
N VAL A 647 9.41 19.62 6.17
CA VAL A 647 10.10 18.49 6.81
C VAL A 647 11.21 19.05 7.70
N SER A 648 10.83 19.56 8.86
CA SER A 648 11.73 20.26 9.79
C SER A 648 11.44 19.90 11.25
N LEU A 649 12.53 19.72 12.00
CA LEU A 649 12.54 19.43 13.43
C LEU A 649 13.61 20.30 14.13
N PRO A 650 13.52 20.48 15.46
CA PRO A 650 14.55 21.16 16.26
C PRO A 650 15.91 20.50 16.06
N ARG A 651 16.95 21.32 15.96
CA ARG A 651 18.26 20.90 15.43
C ARG A 651 19.45 21.56 16.10
N GLU A 652 19.26 22.29 17.20
CA GLU A 652 20.40 22.78 17.97
C GLU A 652 21.15 21.58 18.56
N ALA A 653 22.41 21.78 18.96
CA ALA A 653 23.27 20.66 19.39
C ALA A 653 22.60 19.80 20.49
N GLY A 654 21.94 20.43 21.46
CA GLY A 654 21.19 19.73 22.51
C GLY A 654 19.91 19.03 22.02
N ASP A 655 19.25 19.56 20.98
CA ASP A 655 18.08 18.92 20.38
C ASP A 655 18.48 17.65 19.63
N VAL A 656 19.59 17.69 18.87
CA VAL A 656 20.12 16.52 18.15
C VAL A 656 20.48 15.41 19.12
N ASP A 657 21.13 15.75 20.24
CA ASP A 657 21.47 14.77 21.28
C ASP A 657 20.20 14.14 21.90
N MET A 658 19.14 14.93 22.08
CA MET A 658 17.86 14.43 22.56
C MET A 658 17.18 13.50 21.54
N TRP A 659 17.18 13.86 20.25
CA TRP A 659 16.64 13.00 19.20
C TRP A 659 17.37 11.65 19.12
N LEU A 660 18.70 11.68 19.22
CA LEU A 660 19.51 10.46 19.25
C LEU A 660 19.19 9.62 20.48
N LYS A 661 19.06 10.24 21.66
CA LYS A 661 18.68 9.52 22.88
C LYS A 661 17.32 8.81 22.74
N LEU A 662 16.35 9.43 22.06
CA LEU A 662 15.03 8.85 21.79
C LEU A 662 15.06 7.75 20.71
N SER A 663 16.17 7.59 20.00
CA SER A 663 16.35 6.64 18.90
C SER A 663 17.55 5.70 19.14
N ASP A 664 17.72 5.24 20.37
CA ASP A 664 18.78 4.30 20.78
C ASP A 664 20.21 4.79 20.46
N ASN A 665 20.43 6.10 20.49
CA ASN A 665 21.66 6.79 20.10
C ASN A 665 22.14 6.46 18.68
N ASN A 666 21.21 6.22 17.75
CA ASN A 666 21.50 5.78 16.38
C ASN A 666 20.78 6.64 15.31
N GLU A 667 21.56 7.34 14.48
CA GLU A 667 21.05 8.20 13.40
C GLU A 667 20.23 7.44 12.34
N THR A 668 20.55 6.17 12.08
CA THR A 668 19.80 5.35 11.12
C THR A 668 18.44 4.93 11.69
N VAL A 669 18.37 4.63 12.99
CA VAL A 669 17.09 4.35 13.69
C VAL A 669 16.21 5.61 13.66
N LEU A 670 16.77 6.77 14.01
CA LEU A 670 16.08 8.06 13.94
C LEU A 670 15.52 8.33 12.54
N LYS A 671 16.37 8.21 11.51
CA LYS A 671 15.97 8.38 10.11
C LYS A 671 14.82 7.45 9.75
N ASN A 672 14.89 6.17 10.12
CA ASN A 672 13.86 5.19 9.76
C ASN A 672 12.53 5.44 10.49
N GLN A 673 12.57 5.86 11.76
CA GLN A 673 11.36 6.24 12.52
C GLN A 673 10.68 7.45 11.87
N LEU A 674 11.44 8.50 11.58
CA LEU A 674 10.93 9.70 10.90
C LEU A 674 10.41 9.37 9.49
N LEU A 675 11.16 8.57 8.74
CA LEU A 675 10.73 8.12 7.41
C LEU A 675 9.41 7.36 7.47
N GLY A 676 9.23 6.48 8.45
CA GLY A 676 7.96 5.76 8.67
C GLY A 676 6.79 6.69 8.98
N ALA A 677 7.00 7.70 9.83
CA ALA A 677 5.98 8.69 10.16
C ALA A 677 5.56 9.54 8.94
N TRP A 678 6.54 10.00 8.15
CA TRP A 678 6.26 10.77 6.94
C TRP A 678 5.58 9.94 5.86
N LYS A 679 5.91 8.66 5.71
CA LYS A 679 5.20 7.76 4.78
C LYS A 679 3.71 7.64 5.14
N GLN A 680 3.40 7.46 6.42
CA GLN A 680 2.00 7.46 6.89
C GLN A 680 1.30 8.80 6.59
N ALA A 681 1.97 9.93 6.78
CA ALA A 681 1.41 11.23 6.44
C ALA A 681 1.19 11.38 4.93
N ILE A 682 2.14 10.96 4.10
CA ILE A 682 2.00 10.97 2.64
C ILE A 682 0.79 10.13 2.21
N ASP A 683 0.67 8.89 2.70
CA ASP A 683 -0.42 7.99 2.34
C ASP A 683 -1.78 8.58 2.76
N ARG A 684 -1.85 9.17 3.95
CA ARG A 684 -3.08 9.78 4.45
C ARG A 684 -3.51 10.97 3.60
N PHE A 685 -2.61 11.90 3.34
CA PHE A 685 -2.95 13.07 2.51
C PHE A 685 -3.30 12.67 1.08
N CYS A 686 -2.64 11.66 0.52
CA CYS A 686 -3.00 11.13 -0.79
C CYS A 686 -4.39 10.48 -0.81
N THR A 687 -4.81 9.89 0.30
CA THR A 687 -6.15 9.28 0.44
C THR A 687 -7.23 10.34 0.65
N ASP A 688 -6.98 11.32 1.51
CA ASP A 688 -7.99 12.28 1.93
C ASP A 688 -8.21 13.40 0.90
N PHE A 689 -7.22 13.69 0.05
CA PHE A 689 -7.29 14.78 -0.95
C PHE A 689 -7.15 14.28 -2.40
N PRO A 690 -7.99 13.33 -2.87
CA PRO A 690 -7.84 12.72 -4.20
C PRO A 690 -8.08 13.71 -5.36
N GLY A 691 -8.79 14.81 -5.11
CA GLY A 691 -9.08 15.87 -6.09
C GLY A 691 -8.07 17.03 -6.11
N GLN A 692 -7.21 17.13 -5.10
CA GLN A 692 -6.21 18.20 -4.96
C GLN A 692 -4.80 17.69 -5.25
N ARG A 693 -3.80 18.57 -5.11
CA ARG A 693 -2.40 18.15 -4.90
C ARG A 693 -2.02 18.22 -3.42
N ALA A 694 -1.03 17.43 -3.01
CA ALA A 694 -0.47 17.47 -1.67
C ALA A 694 1.07 17.51 -1.76
N THR A 695 1.69 18.56 -1.25
CA THR A 695 3.14 18.79 -1.37
C THR A 695 3.88 18.49 -0.08
N ILE A 696 4.97 17.72 -0.16
CA ILE A 696 5.96 17.65 0.91
C ILE A 696 7.07 18.68 0.68
N ALA A 697 7.39 19.50 1.68
CA ALA A 697 8.41 20.55 1.55
C ALA A 697 9.76 20.07 2.12
N LEU A 698 10.67 19.64 1.24
CA LEU A 698 12.02 19.19 1.56
C LEU A 698 12.97 20.40 1.58
N ILE A 699 13.66 20.59 2.70
CA ILE A 699 14.58 21.72 2.90
C ILE A 699 16.03 21.24 2.96
N LEU A 700 16.98 22.19 3.00
CA LEU A 700 18.41 21.91 3.02
C LEU A 700 18.82 20.92 4.13
N ARG A 701 18.17 20.99 5.29
CA ARG A 701 18.39 20.13 6.46
C ARG A 701 17.04 19.64 6.97
N SER A 702 16.63 18.44 6.53
CA SER A 702 15.34 17.85 6.83
C SER A 702 15.40 16.80 7.95
N LEU A 703 16.56 16.18 8.17
CA LEU A 703 16.84 15.22 9.23
C LEU A 703 17.60 15.93 10.38
N PRO A 704 17.18 15.78 11.66
CA PRO A 704 17.81 16.46 12.79
C PRO A 704 19.08 15.71 13.25
N ILE A 705 20.09 15.65 12.39
CA ILE A 705 21.40 15.04 12.65
C ILE A 705 22.54 16.04 12.46
N ARG A 706 23.75 15.67 12.89
CA ARG A 706 24.94 16.52 12.75
C ARG A 706 25.46 16.48 11.30
N GLY A 707 25.05 17.44 10.47
CA GLY A 707 25.59 17.64 9.11
C GLY A 707 24.60 17.33 7.98
N ALA A 708 25.01 17.52 6.72
CA ALA A 708 24.27 17.04 5.53
C ALA A 708 25.11 15.98 4.82
N GLY A 709 25.18 14.80 5.42
CA GLY A 709 25.86 13.65 4.83
C GLY A 709 24.93 12.80 3.95
N PRO A 710 25.42 11.63 3.48
CA PRO A 710 24.64 10.70 2.67
C PRO A 710 23.29 10.29 3.28
N LEU A 711 23.18 10.27 4.61
CA LEU A 711 21.96 9.89 5.31
C LEU A 711 20.82 10.92 5.13
N GLU A 712 21.14 12.21 5.18
CA GLU A 712 20.21 13.33 4.92
C GLU A 712 19.72 13.29 3.46
N GLU A 713 20.64 13.05 2.52
CA GLU A 713 20.31 12.92 1.10
C GLU A 713 19.44 11.69 0.80
N ALA A 714 19.78 10.55 1.39
CA ALA A 714 18.98 9.34 1.30
C ALA A 714 17.57 9.56 1.85
N TYR A 715 17.44 10.22 3.00
CA TYR A 715 16.16 10.54 3.63
C TYR A 715 15.25 11.37 2.72
N LYS A 716 15.75 12.48 2.16
CA LYS A 716 14.98 13.34 1.24
C LYS A 716 14.57 12.60 -0.04
N ARG A 717 15.50 11.85 -0.65
CA ARG A 717 15.25 11.08 -1.88
C ARG A 717 14.23 9.98 -1.64
N GLU A 718 14.30 9.28 -0.52
CA GLU A 718 13.34 8.23 -0.17
C GLU A 718 11.94 8.79 0.06
N LEU A 719 11.80 9.96 0.69
CA LEU A 719 10.51 10.62 0.84
C LEU A 719 9.91 11.05 -0.50
N ALA A 720 10.69 11.74 -1.33
CA ALA A 720 10.25 12.18 -2.65
C ALA A 720 9.88 11.00 -3.55
N ALA A 721 10.71 9.95 -3.58
CA ALA A 721 10.47 8.75 -4.36
C ALA A 721 9.24 7.98 -3.88
N TYR A 722 9.04 7.89 -2.55
CA TYR A 722 7.88 7.21 -1.99
C TYR A 722 6.58 7.83 -2.47
N GLY A 723 6.34 9.13 -2.20
CA GLY A 723 5.11 9.79 -2.61
C GLY A 723 4.91 9.82 -4.13
N ALA A 724 5.99 10.04 -4.89
CA ALA A 724 5.94 10.01 -6.35
C ALA A 724 5.50 8.64 -6.90
N SER A 725 5.83 7.56 -6.20
CA SER A 725 5.44 6.20 -6.58
C SER A 725 4.05 5.80 -6.05
N SER A 726 3.73 6.16 -4.81
CA SER A 726 2.50 5.74 -4.13
C SER A 726 1.25 6.44 -4.67
N CYS A 727 1.36 7.72 -5.02
CA CYS A 727 0.21 8.55 -5.40
C CYS A 727 0.61 9.71 -6.34
N PRO A 728 1.20 9.45 -7.52
CA PRO A 728 1.73 10.49 -8.42
C PRO A 728 0.70 11.53 -8.87
N GLN A 729 -0.59 11.18 -8.84
CA GLN A 729 -1.67 12.09 -9.24
C GLN A 729 -1.99 13.15 -8.17
N VAL A 730 -1.68 12.88 -6.90
CA VAL A 730 -1.94 13.81 -5.78
C VAL A 730 -0.62 14.40 -5.27
N PHE A 731 0.40 13.56 -5.10
CA PHE A 731 1.65 13.94 -4.48
C PHE A 731 2.44 14.95 -5.32
N GLY A 732 3.06 15.90 -4.62
CA GLY A 732 4.04 16.82 -5.17
C GLY A 732 5.23 17.00 -4.24
N VAL A 733 6.34 17.48 -4.81
CA VAL A 733 7.53 17.82 -4.05
C VAL A 733 7.75 19.32 -4.14
N GLN A 734 7.98 19.92 -2.99
CA GLN A 734 8.30 21.33 -2.84
C GLN A 734 9.63 21.50 -2.12
N THR A 735 10.27 22.64 -2.32
CA THR A 735 11.33 23.12 -1.43
C THR A 735 11.05 24.55 -1.01
N ASN A 736 11.38 24.84 0.25
CA ASN A 736 11.25 26.17 0.82
C ASN A 736 12.62 26.81 0.99
N GLY A 737 12.70 28.08 0.61
CA GLY A 737 13.92 28.86 0.70
C GLY A 737 14.67 29.01 -0.63
N LEU A 738 13.92 29.07 -1.74
CA LEU A 738 14.41 29.53 -3.04
C LEU A 738 14.99 30.96 -2.89
N ASP A 739 16.18 31.18 -3.41
CA ASP A 739 16.88 32.47 -3.35
C ASP A 739 17.62 32.81 -4.66
N GLY A 740 18.12 34.05 -4.74
CA GLY A 740 18.69 34.64 -5.95
C GLY A 740 20.19 34.40 -6.12
N ARG A 741 20.78 33.38 -5.50
CA ARG A 741 22.22 33.10 -5.69
C ARG A 741 22.53 32.78 -7.16
N PRO A 742 23.62 33.33 -7.74
CA PRO A 742 24.05 32.98 -9.10
C PRO A 742 24.48 31.53 -9.19
N LEU A 743 24.07 30.83 -10.26
CA LEU A 743 24.36 29.40 -10.44
C LEU A 743 25.80 29.11 -10.91
N GLY A 744 26.50 30.10 -11.46
CA GLY A 744 27.81 29.92 -12.12
C GLY A 744 29.03 29.80 -11.20
N ASN A 745 28.90 30.07 -9.89
CA ASN A 745 30.01 30.07 -8.93
C ASN A 745 29.70 29.31 -7.63
N ALA A 746 28.62 28.51 -7.59
CA ALA A 746 28.34 27.68 -6.43
C ALA A 746 29.32 26.50 -6.44
N ALA A 747 30.23 26.43 -5.46
CA ALA A 747 30.89 25.18 -5.13
C ALA A 747 29.81 24.09 -4.99
N GLU A 748 30.11 22.87 -5.46
CA GLU A 748 29.21 21.71 -5.66
C GLU A 748 28.35 21.27 -4.43
N ASP A 749 28.33 22.01 -3.32
CA ASP A 749 27.76 21.61 -2.03
C ASP A 749 26.41 22.28 -1.65
N ASP A 750 25.76 23.08 -2.52
CA ASP A 750 24.71 24.01 -2.05
C ASP A 750 23.33 24.00 -2.76
N LEU A 751 23.08 23.10 -3.71
CA LEU A 751 21.80 23.01 -4.46
C LEU A 751 21.00 21.69 -4.41
N PRO A 752 21.38 20.62 -3.66
CA PRO A 752 20.80 19.29 -3.88
C PRO A 752 19.28 19.22 -3.71
N GLN A 753 18.68 20.03 -2.84
CA GLN A 753 17.23 20.03 -2.64
C GLN A 753 16.44 20.70 -3.78
N TRP A 754 16.98 21.73 -4.43
CA TRP A 754 16.29 22.36 -5.58
C TRP A 754 16.36 21.46 -6.81
N ASP A 755 17.51 20.82 -7.02
CA ASP A 755 17.70 19.90 -8.14
C ASP A 755 16.95 18.58 -7.91
N LEU A 756 16.78 18.15 -6.65
CA LEU A 756 15.87 17.07 -6.30
C LEU A 756 14.44 17.39 -6.74
N VAL A 757 13.89 18.56 -6.40
CA VAL A 757 12.55 18.99 -6.86
C VAL A 757 12.49 19.01 -8.39
N ALA A 758 13.49 19.61 -9.05
CA ALA A 758 13.58 19.70 -10.50
C ALA A 758 13.58 18.31 -11.18
N SER A 759 14.21 17.30 -10.57
CA SER A 759 14.27 15.93 -11.12
C SER A 759 12.90 15.24 -11.24
N TYR A 760 11.88 15.77 -10.55
CA TYR A 760 10.49 15.31 -10.59
C TYR A 760 9.57 16.15 -11.49
N ALA A 761 10.08 17.24 -12.07
CA ALA A 761 9.30 18.07 -12.98
C ALA A 761 8.77 17.24 -14.16
N GLY A 762 7.50 17.50 -14.50
CA GLY A 762 6.78 16.75 -15.55
C GLY A 762 6.37 15.32 -15.17
N LYS A 763 6.83 14.80 -14.02
CA LYS A 763 6.43 13.48 -13.49
C LYS A 763 5.33 13.61 -12.44
N ILE A 764 5.48 14.58 -11.55
CA ILE A 764 4.54 14.92 -10.48
C ILE A 764 4.50 16.45 -10.30
N PHE A 765 3.64 16.92 -9.40
CA PHE A 765 3.53 18.35 -9.09
C PHE A 765 4.80 18.89 -8.41
N THR A 766 5.35 20.01 -8.90
CA THR A 766 6.53 20.67 -8.33
C THR A 766 6.24 22.12 -7.94
N ALA A 767 6.66 22.51 -6.75
CA ALA A 767 6.49 23.88 -6.26
C ALA A 767 7.76 24.40 -5.59
N PHE A 768 7.94 25.71 -5.60
CA PHE A 768 9.06 26.36 -4.92
C PHE A 768 8.57 27.57 -4.14
N GLN A 769 9.03 27.71 -2.90
CA GLN A 769 8.75 28.86 -2.07
C GLN A 769 10.00 29.72 -1.90
N THR A 770 9.86 31.02 -2.11
CA THR A 770 10.91 32.01 -1.84
C THR A 770 11.32 32.03 -0.36
N ARG A 771 12.54 32.50 -0.08
CA ARG A 771 12.93 32.88 1.30
C ARG A 771 12.10 34.06 1.77
N ALA A 772 11.90 34.16 3.08
CA ALA A 772 11.33 35.35 3.69
C ALA A 772 12.12 36.62 3.29
N PRO A 773 11.47 37.78 3.04
CA PRO A 773 12.12 39.00 2.55
C PRO A 773 13.36 39.40 3.36
N GLY A 774 13.27 39.31 4.69
CA GLY A 774 14.39 39.61 5.59
C GLY A 774 15.61 38.70 5.43
N ASN A 775 15.47 37.53 4.81
CA ASN A 775 16.58 36.64 4.49
C ASN A 775 16.92 36.63 2.98
N LEU A 776 15.93 36.85 2.12
CA LEU A 776 16.07 36.85 0.66
C LEU A 776 17.00 37.97 0.19
N TYR A 777 16.77 39.20 0.67
CA TYR A 777 17.52 40.38 0.23
C TYR A 777 18.76 40.69 1.08
N GLN A 778 18.96 39.95 2.18
CA GLN A 778 20.07 40.19 3.12
C GLN A 778 21.21 39.17 3.04
N CYS A 779 21.09 38.09 2.25
CA CYS A 779 22.11 37.04 2.07
C CYS A 779 22.93 36.70 3.32
N LYS A 780 22.28 36.30 4.42
CA LYS A 780 22.93 36.09 5.74
C LYS A 780 24.04 35.03 5.82
N ARG A 781 24.37 34.30 4.76
CA ARG A 781 25.59 33.48 4.75
C ARG A 781 26.78 34.43 4.61
N SER A 782 27.49 34.65 5.72
CA SER A 782 28.73 35.44 5.85
C SER A 782 28.59 36.93 6.21
N GLY A 783 27.43 37.41 6.67
CA GLY A 783 27.29 38.78 7.19
C GLY A 783 27.45 39.90 6.15
N LYS A 784 27.36 39.58 4.84
CA LYS A 784 27.41 40.54 3.73
C LYS A 784 26.02 40.71 3.11
N LYS A 785 25.69 41.94 2.68
CA LYS A 785 24.48 42.18 1.86
C LYS A 785 24.62 41.45 0.52
N CYS A 786 23.50 40.99 -0.05
CA CYS A 786 23.51 40.53 -1.45
C CYS A 786 24.02 41.69 -2.34
N GLU A 787 24.89 41.39 -3.31
CA GLU A 787 25.23 42.35 -4.35
C GLU A 787 24.07 42.39 -5.36
N GLY A 788 23.39 43.54 -5.47
CA GLY A 788 22.25 43.74 -6.37
C GLY A 788 21.07 44.47 -5.73
N THR A 789 20.22 45.02 -6.58
CA THR A 789 18.91 45.62 -6.24
C THR A 789 17.89 44.55 -5.87
N LYS A 790 16.81 44.94 -5.19
CA LYS A 790 15.68 44.05 -4.83
C LYS A 790 15.12 43.34 -6.07
N GLU A 791 14.98 44.10 -7.16
CA GLU A 791 14.53 43.62 -8.47
C GLU A 791 15.45 42.54 -9.06
N GLU A 792 16.77 42.77 -9.07
CA GLU A 792 17.74 41.80 -9.59
C GLU A 792 17.72 40.50 -8.80
N ILE A 793 17.65 40.58 -7.46
CA ILE A 793 17.63 39.41 -6.58
C ILE A 793 16.36 38.60 -6.79
N LEU A 794 15.18 39.24 -6.83
CA LEU A 794 13.93 38.51 -7.05
C LEU A 794 13.85 37.95 -8.47
N ARG A 795 14.31 38.69 -9.49
CA ARG A 795 14.40 38.20 -10.86
C ARG A 795 15.23 36.93 -10.95
N GLN A 796 16.42 36.92 -10.32
CA GLN A 796 17.27 35.73 -10.29
C GLN A 796 16.62 34.58 -9.50
N THR A 797 15.93 34.89 -8.40
CA THR A 797 15.19 33.90 -7.59
C THR A 797 14.10 33.22 -8.42
N ILE A 798 13.29 34.00 -9.13
CA ILE A 798 12.24 33.49 -10.02
C ILE A 798 12.85 32.68 -11.17
N GLN A 799 13.92 33.18 -11.80
CA GLN A 799 14.64 32.43 -12.84
C GLN A 799 15.14 31.08 -12.33
N ASN A 800 15.66 31.01 -11.10
CA ASN A 800 16.13 29.75 -10.50
C ASN A 800 15.00 28.72 -10.35
N GLY A 801 13.77 29.16 -10.08
CA GLY A 801 12.58 28.29 -10.01
C GLY A 801 12.04 27.90 -11.39
N LEU A 802 11.93 28.87 -12.31
CA LEU A 802 11.44 28.64 -13.67
C LEU A 802 12.37 27.72 -14.47
N SER A 803 13.69 27.89 -14.35
CA SER A 803 14.69 27.02 -15.00
C SER A 803 14.64 25.57 -14.49
N ARG A 804 13.93 25.33 -13.37
CA ARG A 804 13.69 24.02 -12.77
C ARG A 804 12.27 23.52 -12.98
N HIS A 805 11.55 24.13 -13.93
CA HIS A 805 10.22 23.73 -14.36
C HIS A 805 9.20 23.68 -13.20
N ALA A 806 9.24 24.70 -12.33
CA ALA A 806 8.22 24.88 -11.31
C ALA A 806 6.81 24.87 -11.93
N ASN A 807 5.83 24.21 -11.30
CA ASN A 807 4.42 24.44 -11.61
C ASN A 807 3.92 25.69 -10.88
N VAL A 808 4.31 25.86 -9.62
CA VAL A 808 3.92 26.99 -8.78
C VAL A 808 5.14 27.66 -8.15
N LEU A 809 5.10 28.98 -8.08
CA LEU A 809 6.00 29.79 -7.26
C LEU A 809 5.23 30.45 -6.11
N GLU A 810 5.67 30.23 -4.89
CA GLU A 810 5.12 30.84 -3.68
C GLU A 810 5.98 32.01 -3.24
N ILE A 811 5.40 33.21 -3.31
CA ILE A 811 6.09 34.48 -3.08
C ILE A 811 5.43 35.19 -1.90
N TYR A 812 6.22 35.65 -0.93
CA TYR A 812 5.71 36.36 0.25
C TYR A 812 4.81 37.54 -0.16
N GLU A 813 3.68 37.69 0.52
CA GLU A 813 2.66 38.71 0.22
C GLU A 813 3.26 40.13 0.15
N SER A 814 4.21 40.45 1.03
CA SER A 814 4.89 41.75 1.03
C SER A 814 5.70 42.04 -0.24
N ASP A 815 6.18 41.00 -0.93
CA ASP A 815 6.88 41.15 -2.21
C ASP A 815 5.89 41.14 -3.40
N ILE A 816 4.77 40.41 -3.28
CA ILE A 816 3.65 40.47 -4.24
C ILE A 816 3.09 41.89 -4.37
N LEU A 817 2.97 42.59 -3.23
CA LEU A 817 2.38 43.93 -3.14
C LEU A 817 3.39 45.07 -3.30
N ASP A 818 4.67 44.76 -3.54
CA ASP A 818 5.68 45.79 -3.81
C ASP A 818 5.58 46.24 -5.28
N PRO A 819 5.22 47.50 -5.55
CA PRO A 819 5.01 47.99 -6.92
C PRO A 819 6.29 47.96 -7.77
N THR A 820 7.48 47.93 -7.15
CA THR A 820 8.75 47.81 -7.88
C THR A 820 8.97 46.41 -8.45
N LEU A 821 8.31 45.39 -7.89
CA LEU A 821 8.47 43.99 -8.27
C LEU A 821 7.38 43.48 -9.22
N THR A 822 6.29 44.23 -9.38
CA THR A 822 5.10 43.85 -10.18
C THR A 822 5.45 43.32 -11.58
N THR A 823 6.35 44.00 -12.31
CA THR A 823 6.73 43.58 -13.67
C THR A 823 7.41 42.20 -13.68
N ILE A 824 8.21 41.90 -12.67
CA ILE A 824 8.97 40.65 -12.56
C ILE A 824 8.02 39.50 -12.21
N ILE A 825 7.10 39.74 -11.28
CA ILE A 825 6.12 38.75 -10.82
C ILE A 825 5.07 38.48 -11.91
N THR A 826 4.62 39.52 -12.62
CA THR A 826 3.73 39.38 -13.79
C THR A 826 4.38 38.50 -14.85
N LYS A 827 5.68 38.69 -15.14
CA LYS A 827 6.39 37.81 -16.05
C LYS A 827 6.41 36.35 -15.56
N ALA A 828 6.61 36.12 -14.27
CA ALA A 828 6.60 34.78 -13.70
C ALA A 828 5.22 34.11 -13.83
N HIS A 829 4.15 34.86 -13.56
CA HIS A 829 2.77 34.42 -13.77
C HIS A 829 2.54 33.99 -15.22
N ASN A 830 2.89 34.84 -16.19
CA ASN A 830 2.76 34.53 -17.61
C ASN A 830 3.54 33.27 -18.01
N ASP A 831 4.82 33.18 -17.60
CA ASP A 831 5.69 32.04 -17.92
C ASP A 831 5.15 30.71 -17.31
N LEU A 832 4.54 30.75 -16.12
CA LEU A 832 3.98 29.57 -15.46
C LEU A 832 2.61 29.14 -16.02
N THR A 833 1.76 30.10 -16.38
CA THR A 833 0.40 29.87 -16.87
C THR A 833 0.31 29.70 -18.38
N GLY A 834 1.36 30.08 -19.11
CA GLY A 834 1.44 30.00 -20.57
C GLY A 834 0.73 31.15 -21.30
N GLN A 835 0.65 32.32 -20.67
CA GLN A 835 0.02 33.54 -21.21
C GLN A 835 1.03 34.48 -21.90
#